data_AF-A0A9R0BJW4-F1
#
_entry.id   AF-A0A9R0BJW4-F1
#
_cell.length_a   1.000
_cell.length_b   1.000
_cell.length_c   1.000
_cell.angle_alpha   90.00
_cell.angle_beta   90.00
_cell.angle_gamma   90.00
#
_symmetry.space_group_name_H-M   'P 1'
#
loop_
_entity.id
_entity.type
_entity.pdbx_description
1 polymer ?
#
loop_
_entity_poly.entity_id
_entity_poly.type
_entity_poly.pdbx_seq_one_letter_code
_entity_poly.pdbx_strand_id
1 'polypeptide(L)'
;MPNLPSLGSKAPDFKANTTNGPIRLSDYKGNWIVLFSHPGDFTPVCTTEFLCFAKYYDEFKKRNTELIGLSVDSNSSHLAWMYNISLLTGVEIPFPIIEDRDMRIAKLYGMISKPMSDTSTVRSVFIIDNNQILRTILYYPLTTGRNIPEILRIVDALQTSDRDNIVTPANWFPGMPVILPYPKNYKELKNRVNSCNKKYSCMDWYLCFVPDNYNDEEVSKKIDNTCSWKKEHTKNIENECNCEHEHHDYLNKALDCKQEHKTDIKDDCNHEKKHTKNTNKVHNSKQDKFKDKSCDEMNFNYDKDESCDKINSSYNKEDSSYEDFYKHNYKNYDYTSEKNTKKIAMKTLKDSKKLVRPQITDPYNPIVENANCPDINPIVAEYVLGNPTNVDAQLLDAVIFAFAEIDQSGNLFIPYPRFLNQLLALKGEKPSLKVIVAIGGWGAEGFSDAALTPTSRYNFARQVNQMINEYALDGIDIDWEYPGSSASGITSRPQDRENFTLLLTAIRDVIGDDKWLSVAGTGDRGYINSSAEIDKIAPIIDYFNLMSYDFTAGETGPNGRKHQANLFDSDLSLPGYSVDAMVRNLENAGMPSEKILLGIPFYGRLGATITRTYDELRRDYINKNGYEYRFDNTAQVPYLVKDGDFAMSYDDALSIFLKTQYVLRNCLGGVFSWTSTYDQANILARTMSIGINDPEVLKEELEGIYGQF
;
A
#
# COMPACT_ATOMS: atom_id res chain seq x y z
N MET A 1 17.71 -23.78 23.26
CA MET A 1 16.54 -22.89 23.07
C MET A 1 15.61 -23.06 24.26
N PRO A 2 14.71 -22.12 24.60
CA PRO A 2 13.55 -22.48 25.40
C PRO A 2 12.80 -23.60 24.66
N ASN A 3 12.46 -24.69 25.35
CA ASN A 3 11.77 -25.81 24.72
C ASN A 3 10.30 -25.44 24.54
N LEU A 4 9.94 -24.96 23.35
CA LEU A 4 8.53 -24.79 22.98
C LEU A 4 7.79 -26.13 23.13
N PRO A 5 6.55 -26.14 23.63
CA PRO A 5 5.72 -27.33 23.63
C PRO A 5 5.54 -27.85 22.20
N SER A 6 5.54 -29.17 22.03
CA SER A 6 5.49 -29.79 20.71
C SER A 6 4.10 -29.64 20.09
N LEU A 7 4.03 -29.18 18.84
CA LEU A 7 2.78 -29.08 18.08
C LEU A 7 2.14 -30.47 17.93
N GLY A 8 0.83 -30.58 18.18
CA GLY A 8 0.11 -31.87 18.19
C GLY A 8 0.28 -32.69 19.47
N SER A 9 1.06 -32.22 20.46
CA SER A 9 1.13 -32.84 21.79
C SER A 9 0.15 -32.20 22.77
N LYS A 10 -0.12 -32.87 23.90
CA LYS A 10 -0.95 -32.31 24.97
C LYS A 10 -0.27 -31.07 25.56
N ALA A 11 -1.01 -29.96 25.62
CA ALA A 11 -0.54 -28.69 26.17
C ALA A 11 -0.08 -28.86 27.65
N PRO A 12 1.05 -28.26 28.05
CA PRO A 12 1.53 -28.35 29.43
C PRO A 12 0.57 -27.73 30.45
N ASP A 13 0.00 -28.55 31.34
CA ASP A 13 -0.95 -28.09 32.36
C ASP A 13 -0.26 -27.17 33.39
N PHE A 14 -1.00 -26.16 33.85
CA PHE A 14 -0.54 -25.19 34.84
C PHE A 14 -1.67 -24.80 35.80
N LYS A 15 -1.28 -24.21 36.93
CA LYS A 15 -2.18 -23.50 37.85
C LYS A 15 -1.67 -22.07 38.00
N ALA A 16 -2.55 -21.09 37.81
CA ALA A 16 -2.23 -19.67 37.81
C ALA A 16 -3.18 -18.88 38.72
N ASN A 17 -2.72 -17.74 39.22
CA ASN A 17 -3.60 -16.67 39.69
C ASN A 17 -3.90 -15.74 38.52
N THR A 18 -5.12 -15.23 38.45
CA THR A 18 -5.53 -14.28 37.41
C THR A 18 -6.39 -13.16 37.97
N THR A 19 -6.63 -12.15 37.15
CA THR A 19 -7.59 -11.06 37.38
C THR A 19 -8.99 -11.55 37.74
N ASN A 20 -9.37 -12.77 37.31
CA ASN A 20 -10.69 -13.36 37.56
C ASN A 20 -10.63 -14.48 38.63
N GLY A 21 -9.51 -14.59 39.36
CA GLY A 21 -9.27 -15.63 40.37
C GLY A 21 -8.34 -16.75 39.91
N PRO A 22 -8.13 -17.79 40.74
CA PRO A 22 -7.22 -18.89 40.41
C PRO A 22 -7.82 -19.86 39.39
N ILE A 23 -7.04 -20.24 38.37
CA ILE A 23 -7.44 -21.18 37.31
C ILE A 23 -6.43 -22.32 37.17
N ARG A 24 -6.83 -23.42 36.52
CA ARG A 24 -5.94 -24.39 35.88
C ARG A 24 -6.26 -24.49 34.40
N LEU A 25 -5.28 -24.79 33.56
CA LEU A 25 -5.53 -25.06 32.14
C LEU A 25 -6.49 -26.24 31.97
N SER A 26 -6.29 -27.30 32.76
CA SER A 26 -7.17 -28.48 32.78
C SER A 26 -8.63 -28.23 33.17
N ASP A 27 -8.97 -27.08 33.78
CA ASP A 27 -10.36 -26.71 34.08
C ASP A 27 -11.15 -26.32 32.80
N TYR A 28 -10.45 -25.97 31.72
CA TYR A 28 -11.02 -25.59 30.42
C TYR A 28 -11.23 -26.78 29.46
N LYS A 29 -11.07 -28.03 29.93
CA LYS A 29 -11.27 -29.22 29.11
C LYS A 29 -12.71 -29.25 28.56
N GLY A 30 -12.83 -29.38 27.23
CA GLY A 30 -14.10 -29.24 26.51
C GLY A 30 -14.22 -27.93 25.71
N ASN A 31 -13.44 -26.91 26.08
CA ASN A 31 -13.37 -25.63 25.38
C ASN A 31 -12.06 -25.51 24.61
N TRP A 32 -12.08 -24.78 23.49
CA TRP A 32 -10.85 -24.31 22.85
C TRP A 32 -10.28 -23.14 23.65
N ILE A 33 -8.97 -22.91 23.55
CA ILE A 33 -8.28 -21.87 24.31
C ILE A 33 -7.28 -21.16 23.40
N VAL A 34 -7.36 -19.83 23.36
CA VAL A 34 -6.29 -18.96 22.86
C VAL A 34 -5.53 -18.43 24.07
N LEU A 35 -4.43 -19.08 24.41
CA LEU A 35 -3.49 -18.61 25.44
C LEU A 35 -2.46 -17.69 24.76
N PHE A 36 -2.32 -16.46 25.24
CA PHE A 36 -1.45 -15.48 24.60
C PHE A 36 -0.67 -14.63 25.59
N SER A 37 0.60 -14.32 25.27
CA SER A 37 1.47 -13.51 26.12
C SER A 37 1.54 -12.05 25.66
N HIS A 38 1.77 -11.10 26.57
CA HIS A 38 2.05 -9.70 26.25
C HIS A 38 3.30 -9.20 26.99
N PRO A 39 4.19 -8.42 26.37
CA PRO A 39 5.44 -7.97 26.99
C PRO A 39 5.34 -7.21 28.32
N GLY A 40 4.22 -6.52 28.54
CA GLY A 40 3.91 -5.87 29.80
C GLY A 40 2.72 -4.92 29.73
N ASP A 41 2.11 -4.67 30.88
CA ASP A 41 1.01 -3.73 31.09
C ASP A 41 1.44 -2.27 30.77
N PHE A 42 0.47 -1.38 30.58
CA PHE A 42 0.69 0.06 30.28
C PHE A 42 1.57 0.36 29.05
N THR A 43 1.81 -0.62 28.16
CA THR A 43 2.52 -0.42 26.89
C THR A 43 1.56 -0.24 25.71
N PRO A 44 1.92 0.54 24.68
CA PRO A 44 0.97 0.96 23.63
C PRO A 44 0.46 -0.22 22.79
N VAL A 45 1.35 -1.09 22.31
CA VAL A 45 0.98 -2.23 21.47
C VAL A 45 0.18 -3.29 22.25
N CYS A 46 0.48 -3.52 23.52
CA CYS A 46 -0.34 -4.43 24.34
C CYS A 46 -1.74 -3.85 24.56
N THR A 47 -1.86 -2.53 24.72
CA THR A 47 -3.15 -1.86 24.92
C THR A 47 -4.04 -1.97 23.68
N THR A 48 -3.49 -1.78 22.47
CA THR A 48 -4.26 -1.97 21.22
C THR A 48 -4.65 -3.43 21.00
N GLU A 49 -3.76 -4.40 21.28
CA GLU A 49 -4.07 -5.82 21.17
C GLU A 49 -5.19 -6.27 22.12
N PHE A 50 -5.18 -5.81 23.38
CA PHE A 50 -6.21 -6.16 24.35
C PHE A 50 -7.58 -5.54 24.00
N LEU A 51 -7.60 -4.31 23.49
CA LEU A 51 -8.82 -3.70 22.93
C LEU A 51 -9.38 -4.51 21.75
N CYS A 52 -8.51 -4.99 20.84
CA CYS A 52 -8.93 -5.87 19.75
C CYS A 52 -9.45 -7.22 20.26
N PHE A 53 -8.75 -7.89 21.18
CA PHE A 53 -9.23 -9.15 21.77
C PHE A 53 -10.57 -8.97 22.50
N ALA A 54 -10.79 -7.85 23.18
CA ALA A 54 -12.07 -7.53 23.82
C ALA A 54 -13.18 -7.33 22.77
N LYS A 55 -12.93 -6.57 21.69
CA LYS A 55 -13.88 -6.37 20.57
C LYS A 55 -14.30 -7.69 19.91
N TYR A 56 -13.37 -8.64 19.75
CA TYR A 56 -13.63 -9.94 19.13
C TYR A 56 -14.03 -11.04 20.13
N TYR A 57 -14.18 -10.74 21.42
CA TYR A 57 -14.42 -11.75 22.47
C TYR A 57 -15.65 -12.61 22.18
N ASP A 58 -16.77 -12.00 21.81
CA ASP A 58 -18.01 -12.73 21.51
C ASP A 58 -17.88 -13.66 20.29
N GLU A 59 -17.00 -13.34 19.33
CA GLU A 59 -16.72 -14.22 18.18
C GLU A 59 -15.95 -15.48 18.59
N PHE A 60 -15.01 -15.38 19.53
CA PHE A 60 -14.37 -16.55 20.13
C PHE A 60 -15.37 -17.38 20.95
N LYS A 61 -16.25 -16.72 21.72
CA LYS A 61 -17.29 -17.39 22.52
C LYS A 61 -18.29 -18.17 21.65
N LYS A 62 -18.72 -17.62 20.51
CA LYS A 62 -19.55 -18.33 19.51
C LYS A 62 -18.91 -19.64 19.03
N ARG A 63 -17.57 -19.70 18.99
CA ARG A 63 -16.75 -20.85 18.58
C ARG A 63 -16.30 -21.73 19.76
N ASN A 64 -16.97 -21.65 20.91
CA ASN A 64 -16.59 -22.38 22.12
C ASN A 64 -15.09 -22.22 22.49
N THR A 65 -14.56 -21.01 22.28
CA THR A 65 -13.15 -20.66 22.49
C THR A 65 -13.02 -19.61 23.58
N GLU A 66 -12.19 -19.87 24.58
CA GLU A 66 -11.85 -18.93 25.64
C GLU A 66 -10.54 -18.21 25.34
N LEU A 67 -10.45 -16.95 25.77
CA LEU A 67 -9.22 -16.16 25.73
C LEU A 67 -8.54 -16.17 27.10
N ILE A 68 -7.21 -16.28 27.13
CA ILE A 68 -6.41 -16.16 28.36
C ILE A 68 -5.13 -15.36 28.05
N GLY A 69 -5.00 -14.17 28.66
CA GLY A 69 -3.80 -13.34 28.59
C GLY A 69 -2.75 -13.74 29.63
N LEU A 70 -1.49 -13.36 29.41
CA LEU A 70 -0.38 -13.60 30.35
C LEU A 70 0.72 -12.54 30.20
N SER A 71 1.17 -11.95 31.31
CA SER A 71 2.51 -11.36 31.39
C SER A 71 3.19 -11.72 32.72
N VAL A 72 4.40 -11.19 32.90
CA VAL A 72 5.22 -11.36 34.11
C VAL A 72 4.98 -10.25 35.14
N ASP A 73 4.03 -9.35 34.86
CA ASP A 73 3.61 -8.30 35.80
C ASP A 73 2.79 -8.88 36.96
N SER A 74 2.50 -8.06 37.96
CA SER A 74 1.66 -8.46 39.10
C SER A 74 0.17 -8.33 38.81
N ASN A 75 -0.67 -9.12 39.49
CA ASN A 75 -2.12 -9.02 39.34
C ASN A 75 -2.66 -7.62 39.68
N SER A 76 -2.03 -6.91 40.64
CA SER A 76 -2.35 -5.51 40.94
C SER A 76 -2.07 -4.55 39.79
N SER A 77 -1.07 -4.85 38.95
CA SER A 77 -0.77 -4.10 37.72
C SER A 77 -1.85 -4.35 36.67
N HIS A 78 -2.18 -5.63 36.43
CA HIS A 78 -3.24 -6.00 35.47
C HIS A 78 -4.56 -5.31 35.80
N LEU A 79 -5.00 -5.35 37.06
CA LEU A 79 -6.24 -4.71 37.50
C LEU A 79 -6.20 -3.19 37.33
N ALA A 80 -5.08 -2.54 37.66
CA ALA A 80 -4.91 -1.10 37.45
C ALA A 80 -4.91 -0.72 35.95
N TRP A 81 -4.31 -1.55 35.10
CA TRP A 81 -4.24 -1.35 33.66
C TRP A 81 -5.59 -1.58 32.97
N MET A 82 -6.29 -2.68 33.28
CA MET A 82 -7.66 -2.95 32.82
C MET A 82 -8.62 -1.81 33.20
N TYR A 83 -8.54 -1.33 34.45
CA TYR A 83 -9.35 -0.20 34.90
C TYR A 83 -8.99 1.11 34.17
N ASN A 84 -7.71 1.34 33.88
CA ASN A 84 -7.28 2.49 33.10
C ASN A 84 -7.76 2.41 31.63
N ILE A 85 -7.73 1.24 31.00
CA ILE A 85 -8.31 1.00 29.67
C ILE A 85 -9.80 1.33 29.67
N SER A 86 -10.55 0.79 30.64
CA SER A 86 -12.00 1.04 30.77
C SER A 86 -12.31 2.53 30.93
N LEU A 87 -11.58 3.26 31.79
CA LEU A 87 -11.77 4.70 31.96
C LEU A 87 -11.45 5.54 30.71
N LEU A 88 -10.46 5.14 29.91
CA LEU A 88 -10.02 5.88 28.73
C LEU A 88 -10.81 5.57 27.46
N THR A 89 -11.36 4.35 27.35
CA THR A 89 -11.94 3.83 26.10
C THR A 89 -13.40 3.40 26.22
N GLY A 90 -13.91 3.23 27.43
CA GLY A 90 -15.22 2.61 27.69
C GLY A 90 -15.27 1.10 27.50
N VAL A 91 -14.15 0.45 27.14
CA VAL A 91 -14.07 -1.00 26.89
C VAL A 91 -13.56 -1.72 28.13
N GLU A 92 -14.34 -2.69 28.63
CA GLU A 92 -13.89 -3.63 29.65
C GLU A 92 -13.18 -4.83 29.00
N ILE A 93 -12.17 -5.39 29.69
CA ILE A 93 -11.46 -6.59 29.24
C ILE A 93 -12.16 -7.82 29.84
N PRO A 94 -12.84 -8.67 29.04
CA PRO A 94 -13.77 -9.67 29.56
C PRO A 94 -13.13 -11.03 29.91
N PHE A 95 -11.82 -11.17 29.72
CA PHE A 95 -11.08 -12.43 29.88
C PHE A 95 -9.94 -12.32 30.92
N PRO A 96 -9.54 -13.44 31.56
CA PRO A 96 -8.51 -13.42 32.59
C PRO A 96 -7.11 -13.10 32.05
N ILE A 97 -6.33 -12.37 32.86
CA ILE A 97 -4.89 -12.16 32.68
C ILE A 97 -4.14 -12.92 33.78
N ILE A 98 -3.21 -13.81 33.39
CA ILE A 98 -2.34 -14.57 34.29
C ILE A 98 -1.20 -13.69 34.83
N GLU A 99 -1.05 -13.70 36.15
CA GLU A 99 0.14 -13.21 36.87
C GLU A 99 1.23 -14.29 36.88
N ASP A 100 2.24 -14.20 36.01
CA ASP A 100 3.37 -15.16 35.90
C ASP A 100 4.71 -14.55 36.36
N ARG A 101 4.74 -13.95 37.56
CA ARG A 101 5.91 -13.20 38.07
C ARG A 101 7.20 -14.02 38.24
N ASP A 102 7.11 -15.32 38.44
CA ASP A 102 8.28 -16.23 38.48
C ASP A 102 8.70 -16.73 37.07
N MET A 103 7.95 -16.29 36.06
CA MET A 103 8.03 -16.67 34.64
C MET A 103 7.88 -18.18 34.42
N ARG A 104 7.22 -18.90 35.34
CA ARG A 104 7.13 -20.36 35.28
C ARG A 104 6.34 -20.82 34.05
N ILE A 105 5.18 -20.21 33.80
CA ILE A 105 4.30 -20.57 32.68
C ILE A 105 4.91 -20.05 31.36
N ALA A 106 5.46 -18.84 31.38
CA ALA A 106 6.20 -18.25 30.26
C ALA A 106 7.39 -19.11 29.84
N LYS A 107 8.16 -19.67 30.77
CA LYS A 107 9.24 -20.63 30.47
C LYS A 107 8.70 -21.97 29.97
N LEU A 108 7.60 -22.46 30.56
CA LEU A 108 6.94 -23.72 30.18
C LEU A 108 6.40 -23.70 28.74
N TYR A 109 5.94 -22.54 28.28
CA TYR A 109 5.46 -22.31 26.91
C TYR A 109 6.50 -21.68 25.99
N GLY A 110 7.71 -21.41 26.47
CA GLY A 110 8.79 -20.79 25.67
C GLY A 110 8.56 -19.34 25.26
N MET A 111 7.71 -18.60 25.98
CA MET A 111 7.39 -17.18 25.77
C MET A 111 8.54 -16.22 26.18
N ILE A 112 9.63 -16.71 26.78
CA ILE A 112 10.82 -15.91 27.12
C ILE A 112 11.92 -16.10 26.06
N SER A 113 12.23 -15.03 25.31
CA SER A 113 13.29 -15.02 24.31
C SER A 113 14.45 -14.12 24.76
N LYS A 114 15.46 -14.71 25.43
CA LYS A 114 16.60 -13.97 25.99
C LYS A 114 17.28 -12.94 25.04
N PRO A 115 17.42 -13.18 23.73
CA PRO A 115 17.98 -12.18 22.81
C PRO A 115 17.10 -10.94 22.60
N MET A 116 15.81 -11.02 22.94
CA MET A 116 14.84 -9.92 22.85
C MET A 116 14.57 -9.29 24.23
N SER A 117 14.37 -10.12 25.25
CA SER A 117 14.28 -9.72 26.66
C SER A 117 14.45 -10.95 27.56
N ASP A 118 15.11 -10.76 28.69
CA ASP A 118 15.18 -11.71 29.81
C ASP A 118 14.20 -11.36 30.95
N THR A 119 13.58 -10.18 30.90
CA THR A 119 12.70 -9.61 31.92
C THR A 119 11.23 -9.52 31.49
N SER A 120 10.91 -9.71 30.20
CA SER A 120 9.56 -9.69 29.62
C SER A 120 9.32 -10.89 28.72
N THR A 121 8.05 -11.29 28.57
CA THR A 121 7.65 -12.23 27.50
C THR A 121 7.71 -11.57 26.12
N VAL A 122 8.05 -12.34 25.09
CA VAL A 122 7.72 -11.95 23.72
C VAL A 122 6.24 -12.21 23.43
N ARG A 123 5.74 -11.68 22.31
CA ARG A 123 4.34 -11.87 21.89
C ARG A 123 4.19 -13.26 21.28
N SER A 124 3.42 -14.11 21.95
CA SER A 124 3.14 -15.47 21.50
C SER A 124 1.65 -15.76 21.59
N VAL A 125 1.17 -16.69 20.76
CA VAL A 125 -0.21 -17.19 20.76
C VAL A 125 -0.17 -18.70 20.65
N PHE A 126 -0.92 -19.39 21.50
CA PHE A 126 -1.06 -20.84 21.54
C PHE A 126 -2.55 -21.17 21.43
N ILE A 127 -2.94 -21.82 20.32
CA ILE A 127 -4.30 -22.32 20.14
C ILE A 127 -4.33 -23.77 20.60
N ILE A 128 -5.12 -24.05 21.63
CA ILE A 128 -5.24 -25.35 22.28
C ILE A 128 -6.69 -25.83 22.10
N ASP A 129 -6.90 -27.08 21.68
CA ASP A 129 -8.24 -27.61 21.44
C ASP A 129 -8.95 -28.11 22.71
N ASN A 130 -10.22 -28.48 22.53
CA ASN A 130 -11.07 -29.06 23.57
C ASN A 130 -10.53 -30.34 24.22
N ASN A 131 -9.64 -31.07 23.53
CA ASN A 131 -8.92 -32.25 24.06
C ASN A 131 -7.60 -31.88 24.75
N GLN A 132 -7.29 -30.58 24.86
CA GLN A 132 -6.07 -30.02 25.44
C GLN A 132 -4.83 -30.31 24.59
N ILE A 133 -4.97 -30.48 23.27
CA ILE A 133 -3.86 -30.63 22.33
C ILE A 133 -3.46 -29.26 21.78
N LEU A 134 -2.17 -28.99 21.68
CA LEU A 134 -1.66 -27.75 21.09
C LEU A 134 -1.72 -27.81 19.55
N ARG A 135 -2.51 -26.91 18.94
CA ARG A 135 -2.85 -26.91 17.51
C ARG A 135 -2.17 -25.82 16.69
N THR A 136 -1.76 -24.71 17.30
CA THR A 136 -1.00 -23.65 16.62
C THR A 136 -0.12 -22.90 17.61
N ILE A 137 1.06 -22.48 17.14
CA ILE A 137 1.94 -21.53 17.83
C ILE A 137 2.22 -20.38 16.87
N LEU A 138 1.91 -19.14 17.27
CA LEU A 138 2.36 -17.93 16.58
C LEU A 138 3.39 -17.22 17.47
N TYR A 139 4.42 -16.62 16.86
CA TYR A 139 5.55 -16.02 17.58
C TYR A 139 5.96 -14.70 16.91
N TYR A 140 5.90 -13.61 17.66
CA TYR A 140 6.10 -12.24 17.19
C TYR A 140 7.18 -11.52 18.02
N PRO A 141 7.93 -10.57 17.43
CA PRO A 141 8.81 -9.70 18.18
C PRO A 141 8.02 -8.74 19.10
N LEU A 142 8.71 -8.13 20.06
CA LEU A 142 8.11 -7.16 21.00
C LEU A 142 7.42 -5.98 20.30
N THR A 143 7.88 -5.63 19.10
CA THR A 143 7.49 -4.45 18.31
C THR A 143 6.24 -4.62 17.46
N THR A 144 5.78 -5.85 17.19
CA THR A 144 4.74 -6.11 16.17
C THR A 144 3.47 -6.63 16.81
N GLY A 145 2.35 -5.93 16.62
CA GLY A 145 1.04 -6.36 17.08
C GLY A 145 0.49 -7.57 16.30
N ARG A 146 -0.31 -8.39 16.97
CA ARG A 146 -1.00 -9.56 16.39
C ARG A 146 -2.20 -9.16 15.53
N ASN A 147 -2.46 -9.95 14.50
CA ASN A 147 -3.69 -9.87 13.71
C ASN A 147 -4.77 -10.75 14.37
N ILE A 148 -5.74 -10.14 15.06
CA ILE A 148 -6.81 -10.87 15.77
C ILE A 148 -7.74 -11.62 14.79
N PRO A 149 -8.20 -11.02 13.67
CA PRO A 149 -8.88 -11.76 12.60
C PRO A 149 -8.17 -13.03 12.14
N GLU A 150 -6.84 -13.02 11.99
CA GLU A 150 -6.09 -14.24 11.62
C GLU A 150 -6.15 -15.31 12.71
N ILE A 151 -6.08 -14.94 13.99
CA ILE A 151 -6.23 -15.88 15.11
C ILE A 151 -7.63 -16.53 15.09
N LEU A 152 -8.66 -15.73 14.81
CA LEU A 152 -10.04 -16.23 14.68
C LEU A 152 -10.20 -17.16 13.47
N ARG A 153 -9.65 -16.78 12.31
CA ARG A 153 -9.64 -17.58 11.08
C ARG A 153 -8.93 -18.93 11.26
N ILE A 154 -7.82 -18.97 12.02
CA ILE A 154 -7.13 -20.23 12.35
C ILE A 154 -8.01 -21.11 13.24
N VAL A 155 -8.72 -20.55 14.23
CA VAL A 155 -9.70 -21.30 15.04
C VAL A 155 -10.78 -21.91 14.15
N ASP A 156 -11.37 -21.13 13.24
CA ASP A 156 -12.36 -21.61 12.28
C ASP A 156 -11.83 -22.73 11.38
N ALA A 157 -10.63 -22.56 10.82
CA ALA A 157 -10.01 -23.55 9.95
C ALA A 157 -9.71 -24.87 10.67
N LEU A 158 -9.22 -24.80 11.92
CA LEU A 158 -8.96 -25.97 12.74
C LEU A 158 -10.25 -26.70 13.14
N GLN A 159 -11.28 -25.96 13.58
CA GLN A 159 -12.56 -26.54 13.98
C GLN A 159 -13.29 -27.17 12.78
N THR A 160 -13.24 -26.53 11.61
CA THR A 160 -13.84 -27.07 10.37
C THR A 160 -13.12 -28.33 9.90
N SER A 161 -11.78 -28.33 9.95
CA SER A 161 -10.96 -29.51 9.63
C SER A 161 -11.25 -30.69 10.56
N ASP A 162 -11.43 -30.44 11.87
CA ASP A 162 -11.78 -31.47 12.84
C ASP A 162 -13.22 -31.99 12.70
N ARG A 163 -14.17 -31.09 12.41
CA ARG A 163 -15.60 -31.40 12.27
C ARG A 163 -15.88 -32.26 11.04
N ASP A 164 -15.33 -31.87 9.89
CA ASP A 164 -15.69 -32.44 8.59
C ASP A 164 -14.61 -33.41 8.05
N ASN A 165 -13.47 -33.55 8.75
CA ASN A 165 -12.31 -34.32 8.30
C ASN A 165 -11.80 -33.85 6.90
N ILE A 166 -11.71 -32.54 6.75
CA ILE A 166 -11.23 -31.83 5.55
C ILE A 166 -9.87 -31.17 5.79
N VAL A 167 -9.33 -30.52 4.76
CA VAL A 167 -8.17 -29.62 4.83
C VAL A 167 -8.58 -28.27 4.23
N THR A 168 -8.30 -27.17 4.91
CA THR A 168 -8.57 -25.83 4.38
C THR A 168 -7.46 -25.34 3.44
N PRO A 169 -7.77 -24.74 2.27
CA PRO A 169 -6.77 -24.12 1.40
C PRO A 169 -6.05 -22.92 2.07
N ALA A 170 -5.02 -22.41 1.39
CA ALA A 170 -4.42 -21.11 1.73
C ALA A 170 -5.49 -20.01 1.68
N ASN A 171 -5.37 -19.02 2.57
CA ASN A 171 -6.31 -17.89 2.71
C ASN A 171 -7.78 -18.27 2.94
N TRP A 172 -8.09 -19.51 3.33
CA TRP A 172 -9.46 -19.97 3.53
C TRP A 172 -10.18 -19.24 4.68
N PHE A 173 -11.43 -18.86 4.42
CA PHE A 173 -12.42 -18.37 5.38
C PHE A 173 -13.70 -19.24 5.33
N PRO A 174 -14.52 -19.28 6.40
CA PRO A 174 -15.80 -20.00 6.39
C PRO A 174 -16.67 -19.66 5.18
N GLY A 175 -17.30 -20.67 4.59
CA GLY A 175 -18.07 -20.56 3.34
C GLY A 175 -17.27 -20.81 2.06
N MET A 176 -15.94 -20.66 2.08
CA MET A 176 -15.09 -20.97 0.91
C MET A 176 -14.94 -22.49 0.71
N PRO A 177 -14.68 -22.98 -0.52
CA PRO A 177 -14.44 -24.39 -0.78
C PRO A 177 -13.28 -24.98 0.04
N VAL A 178 -13.47 -26.18 0.56
CA VAL A 178 -12.45 -26.94 1.33
C VAL A 178 -11.86 -28.06 0.49
N ILE A 179 -10.67 -28.54 0.85
CA ILE A 179 -9.93 -29.60 0.15
C ILE A 179 -10.11 -30.94 0.86
N LEU A 180 -10.33 -32.01 0.09
CA LEU A 180 -10.32 -33.38 0.62
C LEU A 180 -8.90 -33.82 1.02
N PRO A 181 -8.71 -34.55 2.14
CA PRO A 181 -7.42 -35.15 2.47
C PRO A 181 -6.85 -35.96 1.31
N TYR A 182 -5.53 -35.88 1.11
CA TYR A 182 -4.85 -36.62 0.05
C TYR A 182 -4.87 -38.14 0.32
N PRO A 183 -4.96 -38.98 -0.73
CA PRO A 183 -4.89 -40.43 -0.57
C PRO A 183 -3.59 -40.90 0.09
N LYS A 184 -3.68 -41.67 1.19
CA LYS A 184 -2.51 -42.13 1.96
C LYS A 184 -1.85 -43.38 1.39
N ASN A 185 -2.50 -44.06 0.45
CA ASN A 185 -1.96 -45.24 -0.24
C ASN A 185 -2.51 -45.38 -1.66
N TYR A 186 -1.88 -46.27 -2.44
CA TYR A 186 -2.20 -46.47 -3.86
C TYR A 186 -3.63 -46.99 -4.13
N LYS A 187 -4.24 -47.67 -3.16
CA LYS A 187 -5.65 -48.12 -3.26
C LYS A 187 -6.60 -46.93 -3.15
N GLU A 188 -6.39 -46.07 -2.18
CA GLU A 188 -7.14 -44.81 -2.03
C GLU A 188 -6.94 -43.89 -3.24
N LEU A 189 -5.72 -43.80 -3.79
CA LEU A 189 -5.44 -43.02 -5.00
C LEU A 189 -6.25 -43.54 -6.18
N LYS A 190 -6.23 -44.85 -6.44
CA LYS A 190 -7.06 -45.46 -7.50
C LYS A 190 -8.55 -45.22 -7.28
N ASN A 191 -9.02 -45.32 -6.04
CA ASN A 191 -10.42 -45.04 -5.72
C ASN A 191 -10.78 -43.57 -6.00
N ARG A 192 -9.90 -42.62 -5.64
CA ARG A 192 -10.09 -41.18 -5.90
C ARG A 192 -10.14 -40.90 -7.41
N VAL A 193 -9.14 -41.34 -8.17
CA VAL A 193 -9.08 -41.19 -9.64
C VAL A 193 -10.34 -41.75 -10.32
N ASN A 194 -10.77 -42.95 -9.93
CA ASN A 194 -11.98 -43.58 -10.47
C ASN A 194 -13.30 -42.86 -10.09
N SER A 195 -13.26 -41.97 -9.09
CA SER A 195 -14.43 -41.26 -8.55
C SER A 195 -14.44 -39.75 -8.88
N CYS A 196 -13.35 -39.19 -9.41
CA CYS A 196 -13.20 -37.75 -9.70
C CYS A 196 -14.37 -37.16 -10.49
N ASN A 197 -14.96 -37.92 -11.42
CA ASN A 197 -16.02 -37.41 -12.31
C ASN A 197 -17.45 -37.69 -11.80
N LYS A 198 -17.62 -38.04 -10.52
CA LYS A 198 -18.94 -38.44 -9.96
C LYS A 198 -19.33 -37.85 -8.60
N LYS A 199 -18.39 -37.32 -7.81
CA LYS A 199 -18.68 -36.85 -6.42
C LYS A 199 -17.92 -35.59 -5.96
N TYR A 200 -16.90 -35.14 -6.70
CA TYR A 200 -15.93 -34.14 -6.22
C TYR A 200 -15.49 -33.20 -7.35
N SER A 201 -15.09 -31.96 -7.04
CA SER A 201 -14.47 -31.06 -8.03
C SER A 201 -12.95 -31.18 -7.94
N CYS A 202 -12.33 -32.00 -8.78
CA CYS A 202 -10.90 -32.31 -8.70
C CYS A 202 -10.11 -31.69 -9.86
N MET A 203 -9.05 -30.95 -9.51
CA MET A 203 -8.03 -30.48 -10.45
C MET A 203 -7.03 -31.61 -10.76
N ASP A 204 -6.67 -32.39 -9.73
CA ASP A 204 -5.90 -33.63 -9.85
C ASP A 204 -6.23 -34.56 -8.65
N TRP A 205 -5.74 -35.80 -8.63
CA TRP A 205 -6.06 -36.81 -7.61
C TRP A 205 -5.69 -36.39 -6.17
N TYR A 206 -4.76 -35.46 -6.00
CA TYR A 206 -4.35 -34.90 -4.71
C TYR A 206 -5.01 -33.55 -4.38
N LEU A 207 -5.68 -32.91 -5.34
CA LEU A 207 -6.26 -31.58 -5.20
C LEU A 207 -7.73 -31.60 -5.64
N CYS A 208 -8.61 -31.85 -4.67
CA CYS A 208 -10.05 -31.96 -4.86
C CYS A 208 -10.78 -31.03 -3.88
N PHE A 209 -11.53 -30.09 -4.43
CA PHE A 209 -12.37 -29.16 -3.70
C PHE A 209 -13.79 -29.72 -3.54
N VAL A 210 -14.38 -29.41 -2.38
CA VAL A 210 -15.79 -29.64 -2.04
C VAL A 210 -16.35 -28.42 -1.31
N PRO A 211 -17.68 -28.19 -1.30
CA PRO A 211 -18.29 -27.10 -0.53
C PRO A 211 -18.00 -27.22 0.97
N ASP A 212 -17.97 -26.09 1.68
CA ASP A 212 -18.06 -26.08 3.15
C ASP A 212 -19.37 -26.77 3.58
N ASN A 213 -19.34 -27.54 4.67
CA ASN A 213 -20.37 -28.50 5.10
C ASN A 213 -20.53 -29.77 4.23
N TYR A 214 -19.49 -30.19 3.49
CA TYR A 214 -19.50 -31.46 2.76
C TYR A 214 -19.60 -32.69 3.71
N ASN A 215 -20.73 -33.39 3.69
CA ASN A 215 -20.91 -34.65 4.40
C ASN A 215 -20.94 -35.86 3.44
N ASP A 216 -19.93 -36.72 3.54
CA ASP A 216 -19.71 -37.86 2.62
C ASP A 216 -20.85 -38.90 2.70
N GLU A 217 -21.59 -38.95 3.82
CA GLU A 217 -22.75 -39.83 4.05
C GLU A 217 -24.04 -39.34 3.37
N GLU A 218 -24.35 -38.05 3.36
CA GLU A 218 -25.62 -37.55 2.80
C GLU A 218 -25.66 -37.64 1.26
N VAL A 219 -24.54 -37.33 0.61
CA VAL A 219 -24.41 -37.41 -0.86
C VAL A 219 -24.61 -38.85 -1.36
N SER A 220 -24.35 -39.86 -0.53
CA SER A 220 -24.55 -41.27 -0.88
C SER A 220 -26.03 -41.68 -1.06
N LYS A 221 -26.98 -40.90 -0.53
CA LYS A 221 -28.43 -41.19 -0.57
C LYS A 221 -29.19 -40.49 -1.71
N LYS A 222 -28.56 -39.56 -2.44
CA LYS A 222 -29.21 -38.68 -3.42
C LYS A 222 -28.91 -39.00 -4.89
N ILE A 223 -28.30 -40.14 -5.18
CA ILE A 223 -28.07 -40.60 -6.56
C ILE A 223 -29.22 -41.53 -6.98
N ASP A 224 -30.31 -40.92 -7.44
CA ASP A 224 -31.28 -41.57 -8.33
C ASP A 224 -31.38 -40.77 -9.65
N ASN A 225 -31.88 -41.42 -10.69
CA ASN A 225 -31.44 -41.17 -12.07
C ASN A 225 -32.17 -40.00 -12.77
N THR A 226 -31.50 -38.84 -12.97
CA THR A 226 -31.84 -37.91 -14.08
C THR A 226 -30.65 -37.15 -14.69
N CYS A 227 -30.22 -37.66 -15.84
CA CYS A 227 -29.73 -37.03 -17.08
C CYS A 227 -29.24 -35.55 -17.18
N SER A 228 -28.18 -35.41 -17.98
CA SER A 228 -27.89 -34.36 -18.99
C SER A 228 -27.72 -32.88 -18.60
N TRP A 229 -26.52 -32.37 -18.84
CA TRP A 229 -26.31 -31.00 -19.32
C TRP A 229 -25.90 -31.02 -20.79
N LYS A 230 -26.79 -30.55 -21.67
CA LYS A 230 -26.45 -30.11 -23.03
C LYS A 230 -26.15 -28.61 -23.02
N LYS A 231 -25.44 -28.12 -24.04
CA LYS A 231 -25.35 -26.69 -24.35
C LYS A 231 -26.76 -26.15 -24.61
N GLU A 232 -27.30 -25.36 -23.68
CA GLU A 232 -28.39 -24.37 -23.83
C GLU A 232 -28.91 -24.01 -22.42
N HIS A 233 -28.19 -23.17 -21.67
CA HIS A 233 -28.69 -22.32 -20.56
C HIS A 233 -27.56 -21.45 -19.98
N THR A 234 -27.01 -20.55 -20.80
CA THR A 234 -26.18 -19.41 -20.38
C THR A 234 -26.93 -18.08 -20.62
N LYS A 235 -28.23 -18.10 -20.31
CA LYS A 235 -29.10 -16.93 -20.15
C LYS A 235 -30.09 -17.23 -19.01
N ASN A 236 -30.29 -16.26 -18.13
CA ASN A 236 -31.22 -16.25 -16.98
C ASN A 236 -30.75 -16.91 -15.66
N ILE A 237 -29.48 -16.72 -15.27
CA ILE A 237 -29.11 -16.61 -13.83
C ILE A 237 -28.13 -15.43 -13.71
N GLU A 238 -28.66 -14.22 -13.77
CA GLU A 238 -27.90 -12.96 -13.70
C GLU A 238 -28.53 -11.96 -12.71
N ASN A 239 -29.54 -12.40 -11.95
CA ASN A 239 -30.17 -11.62 -10.88
C ASN A 239 -30.28 -12.47 -9.62
N GLU A 240 -29.98 -11.83 -8.48
CA GLU A 240 -30.11 -12.34 -7.11
C GLU A 240 -29.11 -13.45 -6.67
N CYS A 241 -27.83 -13.08 -6.56
CA CYS A 241 -27.06 -13.26 -5.32
C CYS A 241 -25.73 -12.46 -5.37
N ASN A 242 -25.69 -11.31 -4.69
CA ASN A 242 -24.43 -10.62 -4.37
C ASN A 242 -23.67 -11.39 -3.29
N CYS A 243 -22.35 -11.56 -3.47
CA CYS A 243 -21.27 -11.50 -2.45
C CYS A 243 -19.98 -12.18 -2.97
N GLU A 244 -19.12 -11.36 -3.58
CA GLU A 244 -17.66 -11.25 -3.37
C GLU A 244 -16.68 -12.45 -3.31
N HIS A 245 -15.50 -12.17 -3.87
CA HIS A 245 -14.17 -12.80 -3.69
C HIS A 245 -13.82 -14.07 -4.48
N GLU A 246 -13.27 -13.80 -5.68
CA GLU A 246 -11.96 -14.26 -6.17
C GLU A 246 -11.33 -15.55 -5.60
N HIS A 247 -11.06 -16.52 -6.49
CA HIS A 247 -9.74 -17.13 -6.69
C HIS A 247 -9.83 -18.27 -7.71
N HIS A 248 -9.53 -18.02 -9.00
CA HIS A 248 -9.20 -19.08 -9.96
C HIS A 248 -8.57 -18.50 -11.25
N ASP A 249 -7.24 -18.50 -11.37
CA ASP A 249 -6.60 -19.25 -12.46
C ASP A 249 -5.11 -19.55 -12.19
N TYR A 250 -4.82 -20.82 -11.85
CA TYR A 250 -3.46 -21.37 -11.79
C TYR A 250 -3.31 -22.61 -12.71
N LEU A 251 -4.27 -22.84 -13.62
CA LEU A 251 -4.40 -24.12 -14.34
C LEU A 251 -4.03 -24.07 -15.82
N ASN A 252 -4.25 -22.94 -16.50
CA ASN A 252 -4.24 -22.90 -17.97
C ASN A 252 -2.85 -22.83 -18.64
N LYS A 253 -1.76 -23.19 -17.94
CA LYS A 253 -0.38 -23.24 -18.50
C LYS A 253 0.28 -24.63 -18.50
N ALA A 254 -0.44 -25.70 -18.19
CA ALA A 254 0.09 -27.07 -18.18
C ALA A 254 -0.40 -27.98 -19.33
N LEU A 255 -1.25 -27.48 -20.24
CA LEU A 255 -1.92 -28.26 -21.28
C LEU A 255 -1.76 -27.67 -22.68
N ASP A 256 -0.52 -27.45 -23.13
CA ASP A 256 -0.27 -27.18 -24.55
C ASP A 256 1.08 -27.74 -25.06
N CYS A 257 1.19 -29.08 -25.07
CA CYS A 257 2.25 -29.80 -25.78
C CYS A 257 1.94 -31.31 -25.90
N LYS A 258 0.97 -31.70 -26.75
CA LYS A 258 0.86 -33.08 -27.27
C LYS A 258 -0.12 -33.21 -28.45
N GLN A 259 0.46 -33.40 -29.63
CA GLN A 259 -0.07 -33.78 -30.97
C GLN A 259 0.21 -32.67 -32.00
N GLU A 260 0.85 -32.90 -33.14
CA GLU A 260 1.30 -34.13 -33.81
C GLU A 260 2.86 -34.24 -33.79
N HIS A 261 3.57 -35.15 -34.49
CA HIS A 261 3.21 -36.26 -35.38
C HIS A 261 4.18 -37.46 -35.13
N LYS A 262 4.20 -38.46 -36.03
CA LYS A 262 5.25 -39.49 -36.15
C LYS A 262 5.60 -39.71 -37.62
N THR A 263 6.86 -39.45 -38.03
CA THR A 263 7.52 -39.98 -39.25
C THR A 263 8.99 -39.46 -39.34
N ASP A 264 10.02 -40.22 -39.73
CA ASP A 264 10.26 -41.64 -39.45
C ASP A 264 11.76 -42.06 -39.61
N ILE A 265 12.08 -43.29 -39.17
CA ILE A 265 13.12 -44.25 -39.63
C ILE A 265 14.36 -43.77 -40.44
N LYS A 266 15.54 -43.89 -39.77
CA LYS A 266 16.87 -44.39 -40.21
C LYS A 266 17.88 -43.60 -41.08
N ASP A 267 19.14 -43.92 -40.77
CA ASP A 267 20.42 -43.88 -41.52
C ASP A 267 20.86 -42.49 -42.07
N ASP A 268 22.06 -41.96 -41.76
CA ASP A 268 23.34 -42.49 -42.29
C ASP A 268 24.61 -42.11 -41.48
N CYS A 269 25.77 -42.65 -41.88
CA CYS A 269 27.07 -42.59 -41.18
C CYS A 269 28.10 -41.57 -41.72
N ASN A 270 29.11 -41.25 -40.88
CA ASN A 270 30.48 -40.75 -41.22
C ASN A 270 30.61 -39.36 -41.90
N HIS A 271 31.51 -38.47 -41.47
CA HIS A 271 32.96 -38.58 -41.77
C HIS A 271 33.91 -37.74 -40.87
N GLU A 272 35.01 -38.40 -40.50
CA GLU A 272 36.42 -37.91 -40.39
C GLU A 272 36.91 -36.67 -39.59
N LYS A 273 37.67 -37.05 -38.55
CA LYS A 273 38.91 -36.45 -37.99
C LYS A 273 39.79 -35.55 -38.91
N LYS A 274 40.37 -34.51 -38.30
CA LYS A 274 41.82 -34.12 -38.30
C LYS A 274 42.06 -33.12 -37.15
N HIS A 275 42.97 -33.35 -36.20
CA HIS A 275 44.41 -33.00 -36.21
C HIS A 275 44.70 -31.49 -36.40
N THR A 276 45.52 -30.76 -35.62
CA THR A 276 46.19 -31.00 -34.30
C THR A 276 46.72 -29.66 -33.74
N LYS A 277 47.10 -29.61 -32.46
CA LYS A 277 48.01 -28.67 -31.75
C LYS A 277 48.79 -27.63 -32.61
N ASN A 278 48.79 -26.36 -32.20
CA ASN A 278 49.92 -25.78 -31.42
C ASN A 278 49.73 -24.29 -31.03
N THR A 279 50.15 -23.95 -29.83
CA THR A 279 50.34 -22.57 -29.34
C THR A 279 51.82 -22.23 -29.22
N ASN A 280 52.33 -21.18 -29.89
CA ASN A 280 53.15 -20.11 -29.30
C ASN A 280 53.83 -19.14 -30.30
N LYS A 281 53.75 -17.84 -29.96
CA LYS A 281 54.73 -16.73 -30.11
C LYS A 281 55.41 -16.40 -31.46
N VAL A 282 55.17 -15.16 -31.93
CA VAL A 282 56.15 -14.04 -32.13
C VAL A 282 55.32 -12.73 -32.02
N HIS A 283 55.42 -11.81 -31.05
CA HIS A 283 56.43 -10.82 -30.58
C HIS A 283 56.67 -9.53 -31.43
N ASN A 284 56.32 -8.38 -30.80
CA ASN A 284 56.93 -7.01 -30.88
C ASN A 284 56.67 -6.14 -32.12
N SER A 285 56.63 -4.79 -32.07
CA SER A 285 57.00 -3.74 -31.07
C SER A 285 56.05 -2.51 -31.23
N LYS A 286 55.94 -1.47 -30.38
CA LYS A 286 56.88 -0.59 -29.63
C LYS A 286 56.17 -0.05 -28.35
N GLN A 287 56.77 0.02 -27.14
CA GLN A 287 57.78 0.98 -26.61
C GLN A 287 57.33 2.46 -26.57
N ASP A 288 57.61 3.28 -25.53
CA ASP A 288 58.14 3.08 -24.16
C ASP A 288 58.01 4.40 -23.35
N LYS A 289 57.86 4.34 -22.00
CA LYS A 289 58.62 5.18 -21.03
C LYS A 289 58.37 4.82 -19.55
N PHE A 290 59.43 4.98 -18.75
CA PHE A 290 59.66 4.45 -17.39
C PHE A 290 59.17 5.35 -16.22
N LYS A 291 58.86 4.74 -15.06
CA LYS A 291 59.80 4.64 -13.90
C LYS A 291 59.28 3.82 -12.69
N ASP A 292 60.16 2.97 -12.17
CA ASP A 292 60.52 2.66 -10.75
C ASP A 292 59.49 2.90 -9.61
N LYS A 293 59.34 2.06 -8.57
CA LYS A 293 60.17 0.92 -8.09
C LYS A 293 59.40 -0.03 -7.13
N SER A 294 59.97 -1.21 -6.92
CA SER A 294 59.55 -2.31 -6.01
C SER A 294 60.04 -2.08 -4.54
N CYS A 295 59.85 -2.92 -3.51
CA CYS A 295 59.20 -4.23 -3.30
C CYS A 295 59.04 -4.52 -1.77
N ASP A 296 58.34 -5.62 -1.45
CA ASP A 296 58.49 -6.54 -0.30
C ASP A 296 58.07 -6.18 1.16
N GLU A 297 57.28 -7.14 1.69
CA GLU A 297 57.09 -7.69 3.06
C GLU A 297 57.72 -7.03 4.31
N MET A 298 56.93 -6.96 5.41
CA MET A 298 57.26 -7.63 6.70
C MET A 298 56.11 -7.60 7.74
N ASN A 299 56.18 -8.54 8.70
CA ASN A 299 55.30 -8.70 9.88
C ASN A 299 55.68 -7.76 11.07
N PHE A 300 54.97 -7.94 12.20
CA PHE A 300 55.14 -7.43 13.59
C PHE A 300 54.11 -6.33 13.98
N ASN A 301 53.28 -6.37 15.04
CA ASN A 301 53.26 -6.93 16.43
C ASN A 301 53.61 -5.87 17.52
N TYR A 302 53.03 -6.01 18.74
CA TYR A 302 53.20 -5.25 20.01
C TYR A 302 52.23 -4.10 20.42
N ASP A 303 51.33 -4.44 21.37
CA ASP A 303 51.14 -3.93 22.76
C ASP A 303 51.49 -2.49 23.25
N LYS A 304 50.49 -1.92 23.98
CA LYS A 304 50.49 -1.28 25.33
C LYS A 304 51.18 0.05 25.71
N ASP A 305 50.39 0.82 26.49
CA ASP A 305 50.71 1.75 27.60
C ASP A 305 51.63 2.98 27.25
N GLU A 306 51.64 4.13 27.94
CA GLU A 306 51.06 4.55 29.23
C GLU A 306 50.93 6.10 29.31
N SER A 307 50.41 6.60 30.45
CA SER A 307 50.59 7.93 31.04
C SER A 307 49.68 9.10 30.59
N CYS A 308 48.89 9.58 31.56
CA CYS A 308 48.33 10.94 31.58
C CYS A 308 48.13 11.35 33.04
N ASP A 309 49.13 11.97 33.68
CA ASP A 309 48.96 12.55 35.02
C ASP A 309 49.99 13.66 35.35
N LYS A 310 49.53 14.70 36.06
CA LYS A 310 50.26 15.81 36.72
C LYS A 310 51.03 16.84 35.86
N ILE A 311 50.57 18.09 35.95
CA ILE A 311 51.24 19.16 36.74
C ILE A 311 50.14 20.04 37.37
N ASN A 312 50.41 20.60 38.56
CA ASN A 312 49.41 21.22 39.43
C ASN A 312 49.97 22.50 40.10
N SER A 313 49.09 23.34 40.65
CA SER A 313 49.34 24.61 41.39
C SER A 313 49.94 25.76 40.57
N SER A 314 49.47 27.00 40.67
CA SER A 314 49.23 27.74 41.91
C SER A 314 48.25 28.91 41.74
N TYR A 315 47.27 29.06 42.65
CA TYR A 315 46.93 30.32 43.34
C TYR A 315 45.87 30.02 44.42
N ASN A 316 46.26 30.17 45.69
CA ASN A 316 45.33 30.29 46.83
C ASN A 316 44.68 31.70 46.77
N LYS A 317 43.58 32.03 47.45
CA LYS A 317 43.19 31.71 48.84
C LYS A 317 41.76 32.25 49.12
N GLU A 318 41.04 31.68 50.09
CA GLU A 318 39.85 32.26 50.80
C GLU A 318 38.65 32.72 49.92
N ASP A 319 37.43 32.19 50.04
CA ASP A 319 36.65 32.11 51.28
C ASP A 319 35.47 31.10 51.24
N SER A 320 34.85 30.88 52.41
CA SER A 320 33.74 29.95 52.64
C SER A 320 32.36 30.49 52.24
N SER A 321 31.51 29.65 51.60
CA SER A 321 30.08 29.42 51.96
C SER A 321 29.29 28.72 50.84
N TYR A 322 29.14 27.40 50.92
CA TYR A 322 28.33 26.61 49.98
C TYR A 322 26.84 26.58 50.40
N GLU A 323 26.25 27.74 50.73
CA GLU A 323 24.84 27.87 51.14
C GLU A 323 24.04 29.04 50.51
N ASP A 324 24.68 30.06 49.92
CA ASP A 324 23.96 31.31 49.57
C ASP A 324 23.48 31.45 48.11
N PHE A 325 23.85 30.54 47.21
CA PHE A 325 23.44 30.64 45.79
C PHE A 325 21.96 30.31 45.51
N TYR A 326 21.21 29.84 46.51
CA TYR A 326 19.78 29.44 46.37
C TYR A 326 18.77 30.38 47.05
N LYS A 327 19.18 31.54 47.60
CA LYS A 327 18.30 32.41 48.43
C LYS A 327 17.92 33.77 47.86
N HIS A 328 18.41 34.17 46.67
CA HIS A 328 18.10 35.46 46.07
C HIS A 328 17.58 35.34 44.62
N ASN A 329 16.28 35.03 44.46
CA ASN A 329 15.44 35.58 43.37
C ASN A 329 13.92 35.26 43.40
N TYR A 330 13.34 34.81 44.53
CA TYR A 330 11.88 34.75 44.69
C TYR A 330 11.41 35.28 46.05
N LYS A 331 11.29 36.61 46.16
CA LYS A 331 10.44 37.31 47.13
C LYS A 331 9.70 38.44 46.43
N ASN A 332 8.49 38.13 45.95
CA ASN A 332 7.31 39.00 45.83
C ASN A 332 6.26 38.30 44.96
N TYR A 333 5.44 37.44 45.57
CA TYR A 333 4.11 37.10 45.05
C TYR A 333 3.13 36.99 46.21
N ASP A 334 2.02 37.71 46.08
CA ASP A 334 1.04 37.96 47.15
C ASP A 334 0.12 36.74 47.37
N TYR A 335 -0.06 36.36 48.63
CA TYR A 335 -0.71 35.14 49.07
C TYR A 335 -2.23 35.32 49.29
N THR A 336 -2.94 35.98 48.35
CA THR A 336 -4.37 36.34 48.53
C THR A 336 -5.31 36.01 47.35
N SER A 337 -4.83 35.51 46.21
CA SER A 337 -5.68 35.30 45.01
C SER A 337 -6.29 33.89 44.83
N GLU A 338 -5.72 32.84 45.44
CA GLU A 338 -6.07 31.43 45.14
C GLU A 338 -7.50 30.99 45.52
N LYS A 339 -8.20 31.72 46.42
CA LYS A 339 -9.57 31.36 46.81
C LYS A 339 -10.64 31.80 45.81
N ASN A 340 -10.35 32.74 44.90
CA ASN A 340 -11.28 33.15 43.84
C ASN A 340 -11.08 32.34 42.54
N THR A 341 -9.84 32.00 42.16
CA THR A 341 -9.57 31.20 40.95
C THR A 341 -10.17 29.80 41.02
N LYS A 342 -10.09 29.10 42.16
CA LYS A 342 -10.75 27.78 42.34
C LYS A 342 -12.28 27.86 42.27
N LYS A 343 -12.88 28.97 42.71
CA LYS A 343 -14.35 29.17 42.68
C LYS A 343 -14.87 29.58 41.30
N ILE A 344 -14.04 30.24 40.50
CA ILE A 344 -14.31 30.52 39.08
C ILE A 344 -14.14 29.24 38.26
N ALA A 345 -13.02 28.52 38.41
CA ALA A 345 -12.77 27.27 37.68
C ALA A 345 -13.84 26.18 37.93
N MET A 346 -14.29 26.00 39.18
CA MET A 346 -15.40 25.08 39.51
C MET A 346 -16.78 25.58 39.07
N LYS A 347 -16.94 26.85 38.69
CA LYS A 347 -18.18 27.36 38.10
C LYS A 347 -18.19 27.11 36.59
N THR A 348 -17.09 27.40 35.90
CA THR A 348 -16.94 27.12 34.45
C THR A 348 -17.05 25.62 34.12
N LEU A 349 -16.60 24.73 35.02
CA LEU A 349 -16.76 23.27 34.89
C LEU A 349 -18.17 22.73 35.17
N LYS A 350 -19.11 23.57 35.64
CA LYS A 350 -20.54 23.21 35.77
C LYS A 350 -21.41 23.80 34.67
N ASP A 351 -20.92 24.81 33.96
CA ASP A 351 -21.59 25.44 32.82
C ASP A 351 -21.10 24.89 31.45
N SER A 352 -20.34 23.78 31.45
CA SER A 352 -20.16 22.94 30.26
C SER A 352 -21.46 22.22 29.91
N LYS A 353 -22.41 23.00 29.35
CA LYS A 353 -23.36 22.46 28.38
C LYS A 353 -22.58 21.53 27.45
N LYS A 354 -23.14 20.35 27.17
CA LYS A 354 -22.67 19.51 26.05
C LYS A 354 -22.38 20.45 24.88
N LEU A 355 -21.17 20.40 24.33
CA LEU A 355 -20.88 20.97 23.02
C LEU A 355 -21.64 20.12 22.01
N VAL A 356 -22.95 20.40 21.90
CA VAL A 356 -23.79 19.89 20.84
C VAL A 356 -23.20 20.51 19.58
N ARG A 357 -22.59 19.68 18.72
CA ARG A 357 -22.15 20.11 17.39
C ARG A 357 -23.34 20.85 16.75
N PRO A 358 -23.15 22.07 16.20
CA PRO A 358 -24.25 22.81 15.58
C PRO A 358 -25.01 21.90 14.61
N GLN A 359 -26.34 22.05 14.55
CA GLN A 359 -27.13 21.28 13.60
C GLN A 359 -26.60 21.57 12.19
N ILE A 360 -26.22 20.53 11.48
CA ILE A 360 -25.76 20.61 10.09
C ILE A 360 -26.98 20.95 9.25
N THR A 361 -26.99 22.13 8.64
CA THR A 361 -28.07 22.61 7.77
C THR A 361 -27.86 22.21 6.33
N ASP A 362 -26.59 22.10 5.91
CA ASP A 362 -26.17 21.95 4.52
C ASP A 362 -25.13 20.80 4.45
N PRO A 363 -25.56 19.53 4.55
CA PRO A 363 -24.65 18.38 4.56
C PRO A 363 -23.97 18.18 3.20
N TYR A 364 -22.71 17.75 3.19
CA TYR A 364 -22.04 17.34 1.96
C TYR A 364 -22.52 15.94 1.53
N ASN A 365 -23.60 15.91 0.74
CA ASN A 365 -24.09 14.70 0.12
C ASN A 365 -23.19 14.34 -1.09
N PRO A 366 -22.55 13.16 -1.13
CA PRO A 366 -21.77 12.74 -2.28
C PRO A 366 -22.66 12.53 -3.51
N ILE A 367 -22.12 12.83 -4.69
CA ILE A 367 -22.66 12.37 -5.97
C ILE A 367 -22.02 11.01 -6.24
N VAL A 368 -22.84 9.97 -6.45
CA VAL A 368 -22.40 8.64 -6.93
C VAL A 368 -22.38 8.65 -8.46
N GLU A 369 -23.55 8.88 -9.07
CA GLU A 369 -23.71 9.05 -10.52
C GLU A 369 -24.31 10.44 -10.81
N ASN A 370 -23.81 11.12 -11.84
CA ASN A 370 -24.30 12.44 -12.23
C ASN A 370 -25.30 12.33 -13.39
N ALA A 371 -26.58 12.52 -13.10
CA ALA A 371 -27.68 12.39 -14.06
C ALA A 371 -27.60 13.33 -15.29
N ASN A 372 -26.67 14.30 -15.33
CA ASN A 372 -26.41 15.12 -16.51
C ASN A 372 -25.48 14.44 -17.53
N CYS A 373 -24.79 13.37 -17.14
CA CYS A 373 -23.82 12.64 -17.95
C CYS A 373 -23.75 11.14 -17.56
N PRO A 374 -24.88 10.41 -17.53
CA PRO A 374 -24.95 9.03 -17.04
C PRO A 374 -24.17 8.03 -17.90
N ASP A 375 -23.86 8.37 -19.15
CA ASP A 375 -23.10 7.53 -20.07
C ASP A 375 -21.57 7.64 -19.85
N ILE A 376 -21.10 8.59 -19.04
CA ILE A 376 -19.68 8.67 -18.65
C ILE A 376 -19.44 7.71 -17.49
N ASN A 377 -18.48 6.81 -17.67
CA ASN A 377 -17.90 6.01 -16.59
C ASN A 377 -16.48 6.54 -16.32
N PRO A 378 -16.28 7.45 -15.36
CA PRO A 378 -14.97 8.07 -15.11
C PRO A 378 -13.96 7.04 -14.63
N ILE A 379 -12.75 7.09 -15.18
CA ILE A 379 -11.72 6.08 -14.91
C ILE A 379 -10.75 6.48 -13.79
N VAL A 380 -10.12 5.49 -13.18
CA VAL A 380 -9.07 5.65 -12.16
C VAL A 380 -7.74 5.15 -12.72
N ALA A 381 -6.71 6.00 -12.70
CA ALA A 381 -5.39 5.66 -13.24
C ALA A 381 -4.22 6.05 -12.32
N GLU A 382 -3.05 5.46 -12.53
CA GLU A 382 -1.80 5.91 -11.89
C GLU A 382 -0.66 5.99 -12.89
N TYR A 383 0.14 7.06 -12.81
CA TYR A 383 1.50 7.02 -13.33
C TYR A 383 2.36 6.17 -12.39
N VAL A 384 3.14 5.25 -12.97
CA VAL A 384 3.99 4.32 -12.24
C VAL A 384 5.44 4.56 -12.62
N LEU A 385 6.11 5.40 -11.84
CA LEU A 385 7.53 5.70 -11.97
C LEU A 385 8.36 4.73 -11.11
N GLY A 386 9.19 3.91 -11.76
CA GLY A 386 10.11 2.98 -11.10
C GLY A 386 9.56 1.56 -10.94
N ASN A 387 9.69 0.97 -9.75
CA ASN A 387 9.36 -0.44 -9.51
C ASN A 387 7.86 -0.63 -9.18
N PRO A 388 7.08 -1.37 -9.98
CA PRO A 388 5.62 -1.50 -9.84
C PRO A 388 5.17 -2.55 -8.80
N THR A 389 6.06 -3.04 -7.92
CA THR A 389 5.78 -4.20 -7.05
C THR A 389 4.56 -4.03 -6.13
N ASN A 390 4.16 -2.79 -5.82
CA ASN A 390 3.07 -2.45 -4.92
C ASN A 390 1.80 -1.95 -5.63
N VAL A 391 1.81 -1.87 -6.97
CA VAL A 391 0.63 -1.46 -7.76
C VAL A 391 -0.49 -2.48 -7.58
N ASP A 392 -1.66 -2.02 -7.18
CA ASP A 392 -2.87 -2.83 -7.06
C ASP A 392 -3.77 -2.61 -8.29
N ALA A 393 -3.91 -3.64 -9.12
CA ALA A 393 -4.69 -3.57 -10.34
C ALA A 393 -6.19 -3.42 -10.07
N GLN A 394 -6.71 -3.91 -8.94
CA GLN A 394 -8.15 -3.91 -8.67
C GLN A 394 -8.70 -2.49 -8.51
N LEU A 395 -7.89 -1.59 -7.95
CA LEU A 395 -8.22 -0.17 -7.77
C LEU A 395 -8.26 0.64 -9.09
N LEU A 396 -7.70 0.12 -10.19
CA LEU A 396 -7.34 0.92 -11.37
C LEU A 396 -7.94 0.40 -12.68
N ASP A 397 -8.35 1.31 -13.55
CA ASP A 397 -8.73 1.01 -14.95
C ASP A 397 -7.54 1.12 -15.89
N ALA A 398 -6.54 1.94 -15.55
CA ALA A 398 -5.32 2.11 -16.31
C ALA A 398 -4.06 2.28 -15.45
N VAL A 399 -2.93 1.81 -15.95
CA VAL A 399 -1.59 2.11 -15.41
C VAL A 399 -0.73 2.70 -16.52
N ILE A 400 -0.04 3.80 -16.21
CA ILE A 400 0.78 4.55 -17.16
C ILE A 400 2.24 4.40 -16.74
N PHE A 401 3.00 3.59 -17.48
CA PHE A 401 4.42 3.36 -17.21
C PHE A 401 5.24 4.63 -17.50
N ALA A 402 5.94 5.13 -16.49
CA ALA A 402 6.83 6.29 -16.58
C ALA A 402 8.30 5.83 -16.51
N PHE A 403 9.13 5.95 -17.56
CA PHE A 403 8.85 6.46 -18.91
C PHE A 403 9.61 5.65 -19.97
N ALA A 404 9.18 5.79 -21.23
CA ALA A 404 10.07 5.66 -22.38
C ALA A 404 10.69 7.02 -22.73
N GLU A 405 11.91 7.00 -23.25
CA GLU A 405 12.71 8.18 -23.57
C GLU A 405 13.08 8.21 -25.06
N ILE A 406 13.47 9.39 -25.56
CA ILE A 406 13.96 9.61 -26.93
C ILE A 406 15.49 9.75 -26.88
N ASP A 407 16.22 8.91 -27.60
CA ASP A 407 17.68 8.99 -27.69
C ASP A 407 18.16 10.13 -28.62
N GLN A 408 19.48 10.40 -28.62
CA GLN A 408 20.10 11.44 -29.45
C GLN A 408 19.97 11.22 -30.97
N SER A 409 19.54 10.02 -31.40
CA SER A 409 19.26 9.68 -32.80
C SER A 409 17.76 9.72 -33.13
N GLY A 410 16.91 10.09 -32.17
CA GLY A 410 15.45 10.10 -32.31
C GLY A 410 14.81 8.72 -32.18
N ASN A 411 15.47 7.74 -31.54
CA ASN A 411 14.89 6.43 -31.28
C ASN A 411 14.21 6.36 -29.91
N LEU A 412 13.10 5.62 -29.83
CA LEU A 412 12.47 5.33 -28.55
C LEU A 412 13.22 4.21 -27.81
N PHE A 413 13.46 4.38 -26.52
CA PHE A 413 13.98 3.33 -25.64
C PHE A 413 13.30 3.33 -24.27
N ILE A 414 13.28 2.17 -23.62
CA ILE A 414 12.76 2.00 -22.26
C ILE A 414 13.95 1.72 -21.33
N PRO A 415 14.25 2.55 -20.32
CA PRO A 415 15.41 2.34 -19.44
C PRO A 415 15.33 1.04 -18.62
N TYR A 416 14.13 0.63 -18.20
CA TYR A 416 13.91 -0.53 -17.33
C TYR A 416 12.74 -1.41 -17.80
N PRO A 417 12.86 -2.12 -18.94
CA PRO A 417 11.73 -2.85 -19.55
C PRO A 417 11.17 -3.98 -18.68
N ARG A 418 11.93 -4.46 -17.68
CA ARG A 418 11.42 -5.41 -16.68
C ARG A 418 10.24 -4.86 -15.87
N PHE A 419 10.20 -3.54 -15.63
CA PHE A 419 9.15 -2.89 -14.85
C PHE A 419 7.87 -2.73 -15.69
N LEU A 420 8.00 -2.34 -16.96
CA LEU A 420 6.88 -2.41 -17.92
C LEU A 420 6.32 -3.83 -18.05
N ASN A 421 7.18 -4.84 -18.17
CA ASN A 421 6.74 -6.24 -18.24
C ASN A 421 6.05 -6.74 -16.96
N GLN A 422 6.35 -6.16 -15.80
CA GLN A 422 5.63 -6.45 -14.55
C GLN A 422 4.24 -5.80 -14.55
N LEU A 423 4.09 -4.55 -15.04
CA LEU A 423 2.79 -3.92 -15.23
C LEU A 423 1.91 -4.67 -16.25
N LEU A 424 2.50 -5.10 -17.36
CA LEU A 424 1.80 -5.93 -18.36
C LEU A 424 1.31 -7.27 -17.79
N ALA A 425 2.03 -7.84 -16.82
CA ALA A 425 1.61 -9.06 -16.14
C ALA A 425 0.36 -8.88 -15.27
N LEU A 426 0.04 -7.66 -14.82
CA LEU A 426 -1.19 -7.36 -14.06
C LEU A 426 -2.46 -7.61 -14.90
N LYS A 427 -2.38 -7.55 -16.24
CA LYS A 427 -3.48 -7.96 -17.13
C LYS A 427 -3.81 -9.45 -17.04
N GLY A 428 -2.95 -10.26 -16.43
CA GLY A 428 -3.25 -11.65 -16.08
C GLY A 428 -4.21 -11.79 -14.90
N GLU A 429 -4.31 -10.76 -14.05
CA GLU A 429 -5.23 -10.69 -12.91
C GLU A 429 -6.48 -9.88 -13.25
N LYS A 430 -6.31 -8.71 -13.85
CA LYS A 430 -7.40 -7.83 -14.33
C LYS A 430 -7.28 -7.60 -15.85
N PRO A 431 -7.84 -8.47 -16.71
CA PRO A 431 -7.68 -8.37 -18.17
C PRO A 431 -8.22 -7.09 -18.81
N SER A 432 -9.12 -6.38 -18.12
CA SER A 432 -9.64 -5.07 -18.52
C SER A 432 -8.71 -3.90 -18.24
N LEU A 433 -7.67 -4.09 -17.41
CA LEU A 433 -6.68 -3.06 -17.09
C LEU A 433 -5.94 -2.63 -18.37
N LYS A 434 -5.92 -1.31 -18.64
CA LYS A 434 -5.16 -0.73 -19.75
C LYS A 434 -3.74 -0.41 -19.31
N VAL A 435 -2.75 -0.93 -20.02
CA VAL A 435 -1.33 -0.64 -19.78
C VAL A 435 -0.82 0.28 -20.88
N ILE A 436 -0.49 1.49 -20.46
CA ILE A 436 -0.06 2.61 -21.30
C ILE A 436 1.43 2.86 -21.05
N VAL A 437 2.19 3.29 -22.05
CA VAL A 437 3.55 3.82 -21.87
C VAL A 437 3.54 5.32 -22.10
N ALA A 438 3.95 6.09 -21.09
CA ALA A 438 4.26 7.50 -21.26
C ALA A 438 5.64 7.67 -21.88
N ILE A 439 5.73 8.53 -22.88
CA ILE A 439 6.97 8.93 -23.53
C ILE A 439 7.25 10.37 -23.09
N GLY A 440 8.42 10.62 -22.47
CA GLY A 440 8.82 11.96 -22.06
C GLY A 440 9.04 12.15 -20.56
N GLY A 441 8.35 13.15 -19.99
CA GLY A 441 8.52 13.65 -18.63
C GLY A 441 9.52 14.80 -18.51
N TRP A 442 9.52 15.49 -17.36
CA TRP A 442 10.30 16.69 -17.11
C TRP A 442 11.79 16.54 -17.45
N GLY A 443 12.25 17.31 -18.44
CA GLY A 443 13.64 17.31 -18.89
C GLY A 443 13.96 16.30 -20.00
N ALA A 444 13.00 15.51 -20.46
CA ALA A 444 13.16 14.63 -21.61
C ALA A 444 13.26 15.43 -22.93
N GLU A 445 14.39 15.26 -23.61
CA GLU A 445 14.71 15.98 -24.86
C GLU A 445 14.16 15.24 -26.09
N GLY A 446 14.12 15.92 -27.24
CA GLY A 446 13.96 15.32 -28.56
C GLY A 446 12.58 15.51 -29.21
N PHE A 447 11.56 15.90 -28.45
CA PHE A 447 10.22 16.13 -28.99
C PHE A 447 10.16 17.25 -30.04
N SER A 448 10.82 18.39 -29.83
CA SER A 448 10.81 19.49 -30.81
C SER A 448 11.42 19.06 -32.16
N ASP A 449 12.45 18.19 -32.16
CA ASP A 449 13.04 17.63 -33.37
C ASP A 449 12.14 16.54 -34.00
N ALA A 450 11.56 15.66 -33.17
CA ALA A 450 10.59 14.66 -33.61
C ALA A 450 9.37 15.29 -34.28
N ALA A 451 8.87 16.40 -33.74
CA ALA A 451 7.71 17.13 -34.25
C ALA A 451 8.01 17.96 -35.51
N LEU A 452 9.28 18.31 -35.79
CA LEU A 452 9.66 19.38 -36.73
C LEU A 452 9.24 19.16 -38.20
N THR A 453 9.26 17.93 -38.70
CA THR A 453 9.10 17.64 -40.14
C THR A 453 8.17 16.45 -40.38
N PRO A 454 7.54 16.31 -41.56
CA PRO A 454 6.77 15.12 -41.91
C PRO A 454 7.57 13.81 -41.74
N THR A 455 8.85 13.82 -42.10
CA THR A 455 9.75 12.66 -41.97
C THR A 455 10.03 12.29 -40.52
N SER A 456 10.34 13.28 -39.66
CA SER A 456 10.61 13.02 -38.23
C SER A 456 9.34 12.57 -37.49
N ARG A 457 8.19 13.19 -37.79
CA ARG A 457 6.88 12.78 -37.24
C ARG A 457 6.51 11.36 -37.65
N TYR A 458 6.68 10.99 -38.92
CA TYR A 458 6.43 9.63 -39.38
C TYR A 458 7.39 8.62 -38.75
N ASN A 459 8.67 8.96 -38.56
CA ASN A 459 9.60 8.08 -37.86
C ASN A 459 9.25 7.90 -36.38
N PHE A 460 8.77 8.96 -35.70
CA PHE A 460 8.29 8.87 -34.33
C PHE A 460 7.06 7.98 -34.22
N ALA A 461 6.01 8.27 -35.01
CA ALA A 461 4.77 7.49 -35.04
C ALA A 461 4.99 6.00 -35.38
N ARG A 462 5.90 5.71 -36.33
CA ARG A 462 6.32 4.33 -36.64
C ARG A 462 6.91 3.62 -35.42
N GLN A 463 7.73 4.30 -34.62
CA GLN A 463 8.35 3.72 -33.42
C GLN A 463 7.37 3.57 -32.28
N VAL A 464 6.44 4.51 -32.11
CA VAL A 464 5.31 4.40 -31.18
C VAL A 464 4.52 3.11 -31.47
N ASN A 465 4.10 2.91 -32.72
CA ASN A 465 3.38 1.70 -33.09
C ASN A 465 4.25 0.43 -33.00
N GLN A 466 5.55 0.52 -33.29
CA GLN A 466 6.48 -0.60 -33.07
C GLN A 466 6.48 -1.02 -31.59
N MET A 467 6.59 -0.08 -30.65
CA MET A 467 6.58 -0.34 -29.21
C MET A 467 5.23 -0.90 -28.74
N ILE A 468 4.11 -0.35 -29.22
CA ILE A 468 2.76 -0.87 -28.93
C ILE A 468 2.64 -2.35 -29.32
N ASN A 469 3.13 -2.72 -30.51
CA ASN A 469 3.06 -4.10 -30.98
C ASN A 469 4.08 -5.03 -30.30
N GLU A 470 5.28 -4.54 -29.97
CA GLU A 470 6.34 -5.30 -29.29
C GLU A 470 5.93 -5.70 -27.86
N TYR A 471 5.29 -4.78 -27.13
CA TYR A 471 4.88 -4.96 -25.72
C TYR A 471 3.39 -5.28 -25.55
N ALA A 472 2.61 -5.37 -26.65
CA ALA A 472 1.15 -5.53 -26.65
C ALA A 472 0.41 -4.49 -25.78
N LEU A 473 0.86 -3.23 -25.86
CA LEU A 473 0.30 -2.10 -25.09
C LEU A 473 -1.14 -1.78 -25.52
N ASP A 474 -1.92 -1.20 -24.61
CA ASP A 474 -3.26 -0.68 -24.93
C ASP A 474 -3.20 0.71 -25.56
N GLY A 475 -2.07 1.40 -25.42
CA GLY A 475 -1.81 2.68 -26.06
C GLY A 475 -0.56 3.36 -25.51
N ILE A 476 -0.47 4.67 -25.73
CA ILE A 476 0.63 5.52 -25.26
C ILE A 476 0.14 6.87 -24.74
N ASP A 477 0.98 7.49 -23.94
CA ASP A 477 0.83 8.85 -23.43
C ASP A 477 2.01 9.71 -23.90
N ILE A 478 1.77 10.97 -24.27
CA ILE A 478 2.81 11.91 -24.66
C ILE A 478 2.96 13.00 -23.59
N ASP A 479 4.09 12.97 -22.90
CA ASP A 479 4.44 13.89 -21.83
C ASP A 479 5.61 14.80 -22.26
N TRP A 480 5.31 15.73 -23.17
CA TRP A 480 6.27 16.73 -23.62
C TRP A 480 6.18 17.94 -22.69
N GLU A 481 7.24 18.20 -21.91
CA GLU A 481 7.31 19.28 -20.92
C GLU A 481 8.30 20.43 -21.28
N TYR A 482 7.94 21.43 -22.09
CA TYR A 482 6.66 21.64 -22.81
C TYR A 482 6.91 22.15 -24.24
N PRO A 483 6.01 21.92 -25.21
CA PRO A 483 6.11 22.50 -26.54
C PRO A 483 6.27 24.03 -26.46
N GLY A 484 7.25 24.60 -27.15
CA GLY A 484 7.52 26.04 -27.15
C GLY A 484 8.15 26.59 -25.86
N SER A 485 8.50 25.74 -24.89
CA SER A 485 9.13 26.13 -23.62
C SER A 485 10.41 25.34 -23.34
N SER A 486 11.50 26.06 -23.05
CA SER A 486 12.77 25.47 -22.58
C SER A 486 12.92 25.56 -21.05
N ALA A 487 11.82 25.63 -20.29
CA ALA A 487 11.86 25.76 -18.83
C ALA A 487 12.59 24.59 -18.12
N SER A 488 12.47 23.39 -18.68
CA SER A 488 13.17 22.16 -18.24
C SER A 488 14.60 22.03 -18.78
N GLY A 489 15.05 22.98 -19.62
CA GLY A 489 16.35 22.98 -20.28
C GLY A 489 16.38 22.31 -21.67
N ILE A 490 15.25 21.74 -22.13
CA ILE A 490 15.13 21.05 -23.42
C ILE A 490 15.02 22.01 -24.60
N THR A 491 15.22 21.49 -25.82
CA THR A 491 15.06 22.21 -27.07
C THR A 491 13.59 22.56 -27.31
N SER A 492 13.32 23.85 -27.56
CA SER A 492 11.99 24.34 -27.95
C SER A 492 12.05 25.32 -29.12
N ARG A 493 10.93 25.44 -29.83
CA ARG A 493 10.76 26.30 -31.02
C ARG A 493 9.36 26.92 -31.03
N PRO A 494 9.17 28.13 -31.56
CA PRO A 494 7.84 28.73 -31.70
C PRO A 494 6.84 27.89 -32.53
N GLN A 495 7.35 27.03 -33.43
CA GLN A 495 6.53 26.14 -34.25
C GLN A 495 6.04 24.89 -33.49
N ASP A 496 6.56 24.62 -32.30
CA ASP A 496 6.25 23.39 -31.54
C ASP A 496 4.75 23.24 -31.30
N ARG A 497 4.03 24.33 -30.99
CA ARG A 497 2.59 24.32 -30.74
C ARG A 497 1.78 23.72 -31.91
N GLU A 498 2.06 24.15 -33.14
CA GLU A 498 1.40 23.64 -34.34
C GLU A 498 1.96 22.27 -34.75
N ASN A 499 3.28 22.08 -34.61
CA ASN A 499 3.94 20.80 -34.91
C ASN A 499 3.49 19.68 -33.96
N PHE A 500 3.09 19.99 -32.73
CA PHE A 500 2.58 19.02 -31.76
C PHE A 500 1.23 18.45 -32.21
N THR A 501 0.30 19.30 -32.68
CA THR A 501 -0.93 18.86 -33.36
C THR A 501 -0.62 17.89 -34.49
N LEU A 502 0.34 18.23 -35.36
CA LEU A 502 0.74 17.39 -36.49
C LEU A 502 1.44 16.08 -36.06
N LEU A 503 2.13 16.08 -34.92
CA LEU A 503 2.76 14.89 -34.34
C LEU A 503 1.69 13.93 -33.80
N LEU A 504 0.69 14.45 -33.07
CA LEU A 504 -0.43 13.66 -32.56
C LEU A 504 -1.28 13.08 -33.71
N THR A 505 -1.55 13.85 -34.77
CA THR A 505 -2.19 13.32 -35.99
C THR A 505 -1.39 12.16 -36.56
N ALA A 506 -0.07 12.33 -36.77
CA ALA A 506 0.78 11.29 -37.32
C ALA A 506 0.83 10.03 -36.45
N ILE A 507 0.73 10.16 -35.13
CA ILE A 507 0.63 9.02 -34.20
C ILE A 507 -0.72 8.31 -34.38
N ARG A 508 -1.84 9.05 -34.28
CA ARG A 508 -3.20 8.51 -34.43
C ARG A 508 -3.40 7.77 -35.76
N ASP A 509 -2.95 8.37 -36.87
CA ASP A 509 -2.98 7.78 -38.21
C ASP A 509 -2.30 6.41 -38.32
N VAL A 510 -1.32 6.12 -37.45
CA VAL A 510 -0.51 4.89 -37.47
C VAL A 510 -0.96 3.86 -36.42
N ILE A 511 -1.46 4.30 -35.26
CA ILE A 511 -1.93 3.39 -34.19
C ILE A 511 -3.41 3.01 -34.32
N GLY A 512 -4.20 3.79 -35.07
CA GLY A 512 -5.64 3.61 -35.25
C GLY A 512 -6.48 4.14 -34.08
N ASP A 513 -7.80 4.05 -34.21
CA ASP A 513 -8.75 4.59 -33.22
C ASP A 513 -8.93 3.67 -32.00
N ASP A 514 -8.67 2.36 -32.14
CA ASP A 514 -8.81 1.34 -31.07
C ASP A 514 -7.68 1.36 -30.02
N LYS A 515 -6.71 2.28 -30.14
CA LYS A 515 -5.57 2.43 -29.22
C LYS A 515 -5.66 3.73 -28.46
N TRP A 516 -5.34 3.69 -27.16
CA TRP A 516 -5.29 4.88 -26.34
C TRP A 516 -4.16 5.81 -26.79
N LEU A 517 -4.47 7.11 -26.94
CA LEU A 517 -3.53 8.21 -27.07
C LEU A 517 -3.92 9.31 -26.07
N SER A 518 -3.09 9.56 -25.07
CA SER A 518 -3.25 10.73 -24.19
C SER A 518 -2.08 11.72 -24.29
N VAL A 519 -2.31 12.90 -23.75
CA VAL A 519 -1.31 13.97 -23.62
C VAL A 519 -1.32 14.45 -22.17
N ALA A 520 -0.15 14.49 -21.54
CA ALA A 520 0.03 15.18 -20.27
C ALA A 520 0.28 16.68 -20.48
N GLY A 521 -0.24 17.51 -19.58
CA GLY A 521 -0.09 18.96 -19.67
C GLY A 521 -0.87 19.73 -18.61
N THR A 522 -0.80 21.06 -18.68
CA THR A 522 -1.41 21.96 -17.69
C THR A 522 -2.60 22.73 -18.28
N GLY A 523 -3.45 23.25 -17.40
CA GLY A 523 -4.57 24.13 -17.76
C GLY A 523 -4.29 25.61 -17.52
N ASP A 524 -3.03 26.03 -17.38
CA ASP A 524 -2.70 27.45 -17.26
C ASP A 524 -2.73 28.15 -18.63
N ARG A 525 -2.83 29.49 -18.60
CA ARG A 525 -2.93 30.29 -19.83
C ARG A 525 -1.65 30.29 -20.66
N GLY A 526 -0.49 30.00 -20.09
CA GLY A 526 0.77 29.85 -20.82
C GLY A 526 0.71 28.62 -21.73
N TYR A 527 0.49 27.43 -21.16
CA TYR A 527 0.41 26.18 -21.93
C TYR A 527 -0.65 26.24 -23.03
N ILE A 528 -1.87 26.70 -22.70
CA ILE A 528 -3.00 26.77 -23.66
C ILE A 528 -2.70 27.72 -24.83
N ASN A 529 -2.03 28.85 -24.60
CA ASN A 529 -1.75 29.83 -25.66
C ASN A 529 -0.44 29.57 -26.41
N SER A 530 0.54 28.88 -25.81
CA SER A 530 1.92 28.78 -26.33
C SER A 530 2.43 27.36 -26.55
N SER A 531 1.80 26.33 -25.98
CA SER A 531 2.24 24.93 -26.07
C SER A 531 1.30 24.02 -26.84
N ALA A 532 -0.02 24.16 -26.69
CA ALA A 532 -0.98 23.25 -27.35
C ALA A 532 -2.08 23.98 -28.13
N GLU A 533 -2.61 23.31 -29.16
CA GLU A 533 -3.84 23.69 -29.86
C GLU A 533 -5.00 22.86 -29.31
N ILE A 534 -5.48 23.22 -28.11
CA ILE A 534 -6.44 22.43 -27.31
C ILE A 534 -7.64 21.96 -28.16
N ASP A 535 -8.25 22.88 -28.91
CA ASP A 535 -9.37 22.64 -29.84
C ASP A 535 -9.06 21.64 -30.96
N LYS A 536 -7.81 21.59 -31.43
CA LYS A 536 -7.37 20.71 -32.52
C LYS A 536 -6.83 19.37 -32.04
N ILE A 537 -6.28 19.29 -30.83
CA ILE A 537 -5.81 18.01 -30.25
C ILE A 537 -6.95 17.21 -29.61
N ALA A 538 -7.98 17.88 -29.08
CA ALA A 538 -9.17 17.25 -28.49
C ALA A 538 -9.85 16.17 -29.35
N PRO A 539 -10.03 16.31 -30.68
CA PRO A 539 -10.58 15.24 -31.52
C PRO A 539 -9.58 14.10 -31.83
N ILE A 540 -8.28 14.27 -31.56
CA ILE A 540 -7.22 13.29 -31.89
C ILE A 540 -6.96 12.35 -30.71
N ILE A 541 -6.92 12.90 -29.50
CA ILE A 541 -6.57 12.18 -28.26
C ILE A 541 -7.82 11.56 -27.61
N ASP A 542 -7.63 10.51 -26.82
CA ASP A 542 -8.66 9.96 -25.95
C ASP A 542 -8.82 10.82 -24.70
N TYR A 543 -7.69 11.16 -24.06
CA TYR A 543 -7.65 11.92 -22.81
C TYR A 543 -6.55 12.99 -22.80
N PHE A 544 -6.82 14.08 -22.08
CA PHE A 544 -5.84 15.06 -21.62
C PHE A 544 -5.60 14.85 -20.13
N ASN A 545 -4.39 14.43 -19.78
CA ASN A 545 -3.98 14.13 -18.41
C ASN A 545 -3.53 15.44 -17.77
N LEU A 546 -4.49 16.15 -17.15
CA LEU A 546 -4.26 17.45 -16.53
C LEU A 546 -3.40 17.29 -15.27
N MET A 547 -2.15 17.72 -15.34
CA MET A 547 -1.21 17.81 -14.22
C MET A 547 -1.56 19.01 -13.32
N SER A 548 -2.72 18.94 -12.65
CA SER A 548 -3.25 19.99 -11.77
C SER A 548 -2.58 20.04 -10.39
N TYR A 549 -1.25 20.01 -10.38
CA TYR A 549 -0.37 20.09 -9.22
C TYR A 549 0.91 20.88 -9.58
N ASP A 550 1.92 20.84 -8.71
CA ASP A 550 3.20 21.54 -8.90
C ASP A 550 3.12 23.06 -9.12
N PHE A 551 2.02 23.73 -8.74
CA PHE A 551 1.83 25.17 -8.94
C PHE A 551 2.95 26.03 -8.34
N THR A 552 3.62 25.55 -7.27
CA THR A 552 4.75 26.24 -6.63
C THR A 552 6.13 25.75 -7.07
N ALA A 553 6.26 24.90 -8.10
CA ALA A 553 7.51 24.25 -8.47
C ALA A 553 8.61 25.21 -8.97
N GLY A 554 8.23 26.38 -9.48
CA GLY A 554 9.17 27.48 -9.80
C GLY A 554 9.36 28.50 -8.66
N GLU A 555 8.53 28.45 -7.62
CA GLU A 555 8.40 29.54 -6.65
C GLU A 555 9.29 29.38 -5.41
N THR A 556 9.74 30.52 -4.87
CA THR A 556 10.56 30.59 -3.65
C THR A 556 10.02 31.66 -2.69
N GLY A 557 10.61 31.78 -1.50
CA GLY A 557 10.25 32.84 -0.55
C GLY A 557 8.80 32.75 -0.04
N PRO A 558 8.02 33.84 -0.06
CA PRO A 558 6.60 33.83 0.31
C PRO A 558 5.70 33.09 -0.68
N ASN A 559 6.00 33.14 -1.99
CA ASN A 559 5.20 32.46 -3.01
C ASN A 559 5.42 30.93 -3.01
N GLY A 560 6.63 30.48 -2.67
CA GLY A 560 6.90 29.05 -2.44
C GLY A 560 6.20 28.48 -1.20
N ARG A 561 5.61 29.34 -0.35
CA ARG A 561 4.83 28.99 0.85
C ARG A 561 3.33 29.07 0.58
N LYS A 562 2.91 28.35 -0.47
CA LYS A 562 1.54 28.30 -0.98
C LYS A 562 1.15 26.86 -1.32
N HIS A 563 -0.14 26.65 -1.57
CA HIS A 563 -0.66 25.36 -2.03
C HIS A 563 -0.12 25.00 -3.42
N GLN A 564 0.26 23.73 -3.62
CA GLN A 564 0.76 23.23 -4.91
C GLN A 564 -0.33 22.65 -5.82
N ALA A 565 -1.50 22.31 -5.26
CA ALA A 565 -2.55 21.53 -5.92
C ALA A 565 -3.95 21.83 -5.34
N ASN A 566 -4.19 23.07 -4.92
CA ASN A 566 -5.47 23.50 -4.35
C ASN A 566 -6.62 23.35 -5.35
N LEU A 567 -7.74 22.77 -4.90
CA LEU A 567 -8.92 22.56 -5.74
C LEU A 567 -9.57 23.90 -6.14
N PHE A 568 -9.66 24.84 -5.19
CA PHE A 568 -10.15 26.20 -5.38
C PHE A 568 -9.13 27.25 -4.90
N ASP A 569 -9.38 28.52 -5.19
CA ASP A 569 -8.52 29.64 -4.77
C ASP A 569 -8.66 29.97 -3.27
N SER A 570 -7.60 30.51 -2.67
CA SER A 570 -7.54 30.94 -1.27
C SER A 570 -6.42 31.97 -1.04
N ASP A 571 -6.36 32.57 0.14
CA ASP A 571 -5.22 33.38 0.58
C ASP A 571 -3.89 32.59 0.62
N LEU A 572 -3.96 31.25 0.70
CA LEU A 572 -2.81 30.33 0.68
C LEU A 572 -2.53 29.74 -0.71
N SER A 573 -3.27 30.12 -1.75
CA SER A 573 -3.03 29.72 -3.14
C SER A 573 -2.17 30.76 -3.90
N LEU A 574 -1.65 30.37 -5.07
CA LEU A 574 -1.12 31.34 -6.05
C LEU A 574 -2.27 31.89 -6.91
N PRO A 575 -2.34 33.21 -7.18
CA PRO A 575 -3.43 33.78 -7.98
C PRO A 575 -3.53 33.17 -9.38
N GLY A 576 -4.70 32.61 -9.72
CA GLY A 576 -4.95 31.98 -11.01
C GLY A 576 -4.46 30.53 -11.14
N TYR A 577 -3.96 29.93 -10.06
CA TYR A 577 -3.58 28.52 -10.00
C TYR A 577 -4.48 27.77 -9.01
N SER A 578 -5.46 27.06 -9.56
CA SER A 578 -6.29 26.07 -8.87
C SER A 578 -6.72 25.00 -9.88
N VAL A 579 -7.08 23.81 -9.38
CA VAL A 579 -7.57 22.70 -10.22
C VAL A 579 -8.82 23.15 -10.99
N ASP A 580 -9.78 23.82 -10.35
CA ASP A 580 -10.97 24.35 -11.04
C ASP A 580 -10.60 25.32 -12.16
N ALA A 581 -9.74 26.31 -11.89
CA ALA A 581 -9.31 27.27 -12.91
C ALA A 581 -8.64 26.58 -14.12
N MET A 582 -7.82 25.56 -13.88
CA MET A 582 -7.19 24.78 -14.95
C MET A 582 -8.20 24.00 -15.79
N VAL A 583 -9.15 23.32 -15.17
CA VAL A 583 -10.24 22.61 -15.87
C VAL A 583 -11.06 23.61 -16.70
N ARG A 584 -11.48 24.74 -16.12
CA ARG A 584 -12.25 25.76 -16.85
C ARG A 584 -11.49 26.35 -18.02
N ASN A 585 -10.18 26.58 -17.89
CA ASN A 585 -9.40 27.11 -19.01
C ASN A 585 -9.34 26.10 -20.18
N LEU A 586 -9.20 24.80 -19.90
CA LEU A 586 -9.22 23.75 -20.93
C LEU A 586 -10.60 23.61 -21.60
N GLU A 587 -11.68 23.59 -20.81
CA GLU A 587 -13.06 23.57 -21.32
C GLU A 587 -13.34 24.79 -22.22
N ASN A 588 -12.98 25.99 -21.77
CA ASN A 588 -13.12 27.23 -22.57
C ASN A 588 -12.21 27.26 -23.81
N ALA A 589 -11.12 26.48 -23.83
CA ALA A 589 -10.23 26.31 -24.98
C ALA A 589 -10.65 25.15 -25.91
N GLY A 590 -11.77 24.47 -25.63
CA GLY A 590 -12.37 23.47 -26.51
C GLY A 590 -12.07 22.01 -26.16
N MET A 591 -11.48 21.72 -25.00
CA MET A 591 -11.38 20.33 -24.50
C MET A 591 -12.73 19.87 -23.94
N PRO A 592 -13.32 18.76 -24.43
CA PRO A 592 -14.50 18.18 -23.82
C PRO A 592 -14.21 17.73 -22.38
N SER A 593 -15.12 18.01 -21.44
CA SER A 593 -14.97 17.69 -20.02
C SER A 593 -14.65 16.20 -19.81
N GLU A 594 -15.33 15.32 -20.54
CA GLU A 594 -15.18 13.86 -20.50
C GLU A 594 -13.81 13.35 -20.98
N LYS A 595 -12.98 14.22 -21.58
CA LYS A 595 -11.59 13.90 -21.95
C LYS A 595 -10.57 14.38 -20.94
N ILE A 596 -10.95 15.16 -19.92
CA ILE A 596 -10.00 15.63 -18.89
C ILE A 596 -9.88 14.57 -17.79
N LEU A 597 -8.67 14.05 -17.55
CA LEU A 597 -8.34 13.31 -16.33
C LEU A 597 -7.70 14.26 -15.33
N LEU A 598 -8.22 14.29 -14.10
CA LEU A 598 -7.77 15.21 -13.04
C LEU A 598 -6.58 14.62 -12.27
N GLY A 599 -5.42 15.28 -12.33
CA GLY A 599 -4.20 14.82 -11.67
C GLY A 599 -4.11 15.17 -10.18
N ILE A 600 -3.69 14.20 -9.37
CA ILE A 600 -3.50 14.30 -7.92
C ILE A 600 -2.06 13.94 -7.52
N PRO A 601 -1.34 14.80 -6.76
CA PRO A 601 0.03 14.53 -6.32
C PRO A 601 0.06 13.64 -5.07
N PHE A 602 0.72 12.47 -5.16
CA PHE A 602 1.00 11.59 -4.01
C PHE A 602 2.29 11.97 -3.28
N TYR A 603 2.62 13.27 -3.28
CA TYR A 603 3.78 13.86 -2.63
C TYR A 603 3.43 15.26 -2.13
N GLY A 604 4.13 15.70 -1.10
CA GLY A 604 4.10 17.09 -0.65
C GLY A 604 5.19 17.93 -1.29
N ARG A 605 4.94 19.24 -1.40
CA ARG A 605 5.86 20.25 -1.89
C ARG A 605 5.92 21.46 -0.94
N LEU A 606 7.09 22.08 -0.86
CA LEU A 606 7.29 23.44 -0.36
C LEU A 606 8.15 24.21 -1.36
N GLY A 607 7.51 24.95 -2.26
CA GLY A 607 8.17 25.72 -3.32
C GLY A 607 8.98 24.85 -4.29
N ALA A 608 10.01 25.46 -4.87
CA ALA A 608 10.89 24.81 -5.83
C ALA A 608 11.85 23.76 -5.23
N THR A 609 12.15 23.82 -3.92
CA THR A 609 13.34 23.16 -3.36
C THR A 609 13.09 21.93 -2.49
N ILE A 610 11.84 21.68 -2.07
CA ILE A 610 11.50 20.55 -1.19
C ILE A 610 10.28 19.83 -1.73
N THR A 611 10.45 18.53 -1.99
CA THR A 611 9.36 17.56 -2.21
C THR A 611 9.56 16.34 -1.32
N ARG A 612 8.46 15.68 -0.90
CA ARG A 612 8.49 14.45 -0.07
C ARG A 612 7.35 13.52 -0.46
N THR A 613 7.59 12.23 -0.57
CA THR A 613 6.54 11.26 -0.90
C THR A 613 5.48 11.20 0.20
N TYR A 614 4.26 10.75 -0.09
CA TYR A 614 3.23 10.57 0.94
C TYR A 614 3.69 9.62 2.05
N ASP A 615 4.42 8.54 1.71
CA ASP A 615 5.07 7.66 2.69
C ASP A 615 6.04 8.41 3.62
N GLU A 616 6.87 9.31 3.08
CA GLU A 616 7.74 10.17 3.90
C GLU A 616 6.93 11.12 4.78
N LEU A 617 5.88 11.74 4.25
CA LEU A 617 5.01 12.63 5.01
C LEU A 617 4.36 11.89 6.19
N ARG A 618 3.79 10.70 5.96
CA ARG A 618 3.20 9.86 7.02
C ARG A 618 4.24 9.42 8.04
N ARG A 619 5.48 9.13 7.61
CA ARG A 619 6.55 8.66 8.49
C ARG A 619 7.11 9.76 9.39
N ASP A 620 7.39 10.93 8.82
CA ASP A 620 8.32 11.91 9.41
C ASP A 620 7.74 13.33 9.55
N TYR A 621 6.57 13.64 8.97
CA TYR A 621 6.02 15.01 8.93
C TYR A 621 4.61 15.16 9.54
N ILE A 622 3.59 14.42 9.10
CA ILE A 622 2.19 14.67 9.50
C ILE A 622 2.03 14.52 11.03
N ASN A 623 1.78 15.63 11.73
CA ASN A 623 1.72 15.74 13.19
C ASN A 623 2.98 15.21 13.92
N LYS A 624 4.16 15.40 13.31
CA LYS A 624 5.46 14.89 13.77
C LYS A 624 6.56 15.94 13.61
N ASN A 625 7.65 15.79 14.36
CA ASN A 625 8.89 16.57 14.16
C ASN A 625 8.70 18.11 14.12
N GLY A 626 7.69 18.63 14.84
CA GLY A 626 7.33 20.05 14.89
C GLY A 626 6.43 20.55 13.75
N TYR A 627 6.03 19.67 12.83
CA TYR A 627 4.99 19.94 11.84
C TYR A 627 3.61 19.60 12.40
N GLU A 628 2.63 20.46 12.17
CA GLU A 628 1.24 20.26 12.56
C GLU A 628 0.31 20.33 11.35
N TYR A 629 -0.68 19.44 11.32
CA TYR A 629 -1.73 19.43 10.31
C TYR A 629 -2.63 20.66 10.39
N ARG A 630 -3.01 21.17 9.21
CA ARG A 630 -4.07 22.15 8.98
C ARG A 630 -4.82 21.76 7.70
N PHE A 631 -6.06 22.21 7.57
CA PHE A 631 -6.84 22.06 6.35
C PHE A 631 -7.39 23.43 5.96
N ASP A 632 -7.20 23.82 4.70
CA ASP A 632 -7.76 25.04 4.16
C ASP A 632 -9.14 24.74 3.58
N ASN A 633 -10.18 25.14 4.31
CA ASN A 633 -11.57 24.90 3.92
C ASN A 633 -12.03 25.72 2.70
N THR A 634 -11.25 26.71 2.27
CA THR A 634 -11.54 27.52 1.08
C THR A 634 -10.88 26.89 -0.14
N ALA A 635 -9.58 26.57 -0.03
CA ALA A 635 -8.81 25.88 -1.07
C ALA A 635 -9.20 24.39 -1.25
N GLN A 636 -9.82 23.80 -0.23
CA GLN A 636 -10.19 22.38 -0.10
C GLN A 636 -8.99 21.41 -0.15
N VAL A 637 -7.88 21.78 0.51
CA VAL A 637 -6.66 20.96 0.60
C VAL A 637 -5.98 21.02 1.98
N PRO A 638 -5.27 19.95 2.39
CA PRO A 638 -4.46 19.96 3.60
C PRO A 638 -3.13 20.68 3.39
N TYR A 639 -2.57 21.15 4.50
CA TYR A 639 -1.20 21.65 4.55
C TYR A 639 -0.59 21.40 5.94
N LEU A 640 0.73 21.45 6.03
CA LEU A 640 1.45 21.41 7.30
C LEU A 640 2.00 22.79 7.63
N VAL A 641 1.91 23.18 8.90
CA VAL A 641 2.63 24.33 9.45
C VAL A 641 3.78 23.87 10.33
N LYS A 642 4.86 24.64 10.39
CA LYS A 642 5.97 24.43 11.32
C LYS A 642 6.54 25.78 11.75
N ASP A 643 6.80 25.92 13.06
CA ASP A 643 7.31 27.15 13.69
C ASP A 643 6.47 28.41 13.37
N GLY A 644 5.18 28.23 13.04
CA GLY A 644 4.22 29.28 12.67
C GLY A 644 4.06 29.50 11.16
N ASP A 645 4.98 29.00 10.33
CA ASP A 645 4.99 29.17 8.88
C ASP A 645 4.30 28.00 8.14
N PHE A 646 3.78 28.27 6.94
CA PHE A 646 3.40 27.25 5.96
C PHE A 646 4.63 26.43 5.56
N ALA A 647 4.56 25.10 5.64
CA ALA A 647 5.75 24.24 5.58
C ALA A 647 5.60 22.96 4.74
N MET A 648 4.38 22.60 4.27
CA MET A 648 4.16 21.58 3.24
C MET A 648 2.75 21.70 2.65
N SER A 649 2.60 21.64 1.33
CA SER A 649 1.32 21.42 0.64
C SER A 649 1.28 20.01 0.07
N TYR A 650 0.19 19.27 0.25
CA TYR A 650 0.03 17.88 -0.23
C TYR A 650 -1.46 17.54 -0.38
N ASP A 651 -1.78 16.30 -0.76
CA ASP A 651 -3.15 15.78 -0.78
C ASP A 651 -3.36 14.66 0.26
N ASP A 652 -4.56 14.59 0.83
CA ASP A 652 -4.99 13.55 1.77
C ASP A 652 -6.36 12.99 1.39
N ALA A 653 -6.89 12.08 2.22
CA ALA A 653 -8.17 11.43 1.96
C ALA A 653 -9.34 12.44 1.77
N LEU A 654 -9.32 13.57 2.47
CA LEU A 654 -10.38 14.58 2.38
C LEU A 654 -10.26 15.42 1.11
N SER A 655 -9.06 15.84 0.72
CA SER A 655 -8.88 16.54 -0.55
C SER A 655 -9.10 15.65 -1.77
N ILE A 656 -8.71 14.37 -1.68
CA ILE A 656 -9.01 13.37 -2.72
C ILE A 656 -10.51 13.14 -2.86
N PHE A 657 -11.27 13.02 -1.75
CA PHE A 657 -12.74 12.99 -1.81
C PHE A 657 -13.31 14.23 -2.51
N LEU A 658 -12.84 15.43 -2.16
CA LEU A 658 -13.36 16.67 -2.77
C LEU A 658 -12.99 16.80 -4.26
N LYS A 659 -11.81 16.30 -4.68
CA LYS A 659 -11.35 16.25 -6.08
C LYS A 659 -12.09 15.18 -6.90
N THR A 660 -12.31 13.99 -6.36
CA THR A 660 -13.12 12.95 -7.01
C THR A 660 -14.59 13.36 -7.11
N GLN A 661 -15.16 14.00 -6.08
CA GLN A 661 -16.46 14.64 -6.19
C GLN A 661 -16.50 15.78 -7.20
N TYR A 662 -15.38 16.47 -7.45
CA TYR A 662 -15.26 17.44 -8.53
C TYR A 662 -15.28 16.75 -9.91
N VAL A 663 -14.59 15.62 -10.10
CA VAL A 663 -14.68 14.79 -11.32
C VAL A 663 -16.13 14.41 -11.62
N LEU A 664 -16.81 13.78 -10.65
CA LEU A 664 -18.19 13.30 -10.81
C LEU A 664 -19.18 14.46 -11.07
N ARG A 665 -19.07 15.56 -10.31
CA ARG A 665 -19.96 16.74 -10.46
C ARG A 665 -19.81 17.46 -11.80
N ASN A 666 -18.61 17.45 -12.37
CA ASN A 666 -18.28 18.19 -13.60
C ASN A 666 -18.18 17.30 -14.84
N CYS A 667 -18.60 16.04 -14.77
CA CYS A 667 -18.61 15.12 -15.91
C CYS A 667 -17.20 14.95 -16.53
N LEU A 668 -16.16 14.90 -15.69
CA LEU A 668 -14.80 14.70 -16.16
C LEU A 668 -14.54 13.22 -16.50
N GLY A 669 -13.54 12.98 -17.35
CA GLY A 669 -13.18 11.63 -17.82
C GLY A 669 -12.64 10.69 -16.74
N GLY A 670 -12.16 11.23 -15.61
CA GLY A 670 -11.59 10.44 -14.54
C GLY A 670 -10.55 11.18 -13.69
N VAL A 671 -9.74 10.41 -12.98
CA VAL A 671 -8.72 10.89 -12.03
C VAL A 671 -7.43 10.09 -12.20
N PHE A 672 -6.27 10.71 -11.96
CA PHE A 672 -5.00 9.98 -11.92
C PHE A 672 -4.05 10.44 -10.81
N SER A 673 -3.17 9.54 -10.36
CA SER A 673 -2.10 9.85 -9.41
C SER A 673 -0.73 10.11 -10.06
N TRP A 674 0.04 11.01 -9.44
CA TRP A 674 1.49 11.15 -9.65
C TRP A 674 2.22 11.00 -8.29
N THR A 675 2.83 9.86 -7.97
CA THR A 675 2.82 8.55 -8.65
C THR A 675 2.55 7.44 -7.64
N SER A 676 2.10 6.28 -8.13
CA SER A 676 1.84 5.08 -7.32
C SER A 676 2.97 4.75 -6.33
N THR A 677 4.24 4.86 -6.76
CA THR A 677 5.40 4.48 -5.94
C THR A 677 5.70 5.45 -4.78
N TYR A 678 4.94 6.53 -4.62
CA TYR A 678 5.05 7.47 -3.50
C TYR A 678 4.08 7.18 -2.33
N ASP A 679 3.17 6.21 -2.53
CA ASP A 679 2.20 5.69 -1.55
C ASP A 679 2.22 4.15 -1.59
N GLN A 680 3.32 3.53 -1.12
CA GLN A 680 3.57 2.09 -1.23
C GLN A 680 2.55 1.20 -0.49
N ALA A 681 1.66 1.81 0.30
CA ALA A 681 0.57 1.16 1.02
C ALA A 681 -0.80 1.37 0.38
N ASN A 682 -0.87 2.02 -0.80
CA ASN A 682 -2.09 2.30 -1.58
C ASN A 682 -3.19 3.01 -0.77
N ILE A 683 -2.82 3.85 0.20
CA ILE A 683 -3.75 4.58 1.06
C ILE A 683 -4.48 5.66 0.26
N LEU A 684 -3.73 6.49 -0.46
CA LEU A 684 -4.26 7.49 -1.38
C LEU A 684 -4.82 6.83 -2.65
N ALA A 685 -4.15 5.81 -3.18
CA ALA A 685 -4.63 5.08 -4.36
C ALA A 685 -6.03 4.46 -4.11
N ARG A 686 -6.24 3.78 -2.98
CA ARG A 686 -7.58 3.28 -2.59
C ARG A 686 -8.57 4.43 -2.45
N THR A 687 -8.20 5.49 -1.74
CA THR A 687 -9.08 6.65 -1.53
C THR A 687 -9.52 7.27 -2.87
N MET A 688 -8.61 7.36 -3.83
CA MET A 688 -8.87 7.87 -5.18
C MET A 688 -9.81 6.94 -5.97
N SER A 689 -9.63 5.63 -5.86
CA SER A 689 -10.51 4.62 -6.45
C SER A 689 -11.93 4.69 -5.86
N ILE A 690 -12.08 4.53 -4.54
CA ILE A 690 -13.42 4.58 -3.93
C ILE A 690 -14.07 5.97 -4.06
N GLY A 691 -13.32 7.06 -4.15
CA GLY A 691 -13.89 8.38 -4.42
C GLY A 691 -14.58 8.52 -5.78
N ILE A 692 -14.25 7.66 -6.76
CA ILE A 692 -14.94 7.56 -8.04
C ILE A 692 -15.98 6.44 -8.03
N ASN A 693 -15.62 5.24 -7.53
CA ASN A 693 -16.42 4.04 -7.70
C ASN A 693 -17.41 3.77 -6.55
N ASP A 694 -17.16 4.26 -5.34
CA ASP A 694 -18.02 4.11 -4.15
C ASP A 694 -17.85 5.30 -3.17
N PRO A 695 -18.29 6.51 -3.55
CA PRO A 695 -18.04 7.71 -2.76
C PRO A 695 -18.88 7.79 -1.48
N GLU A 696 -19.93 6.96 -1.33
CA GLU A 696 -20.69 6.83 -0.09
C GLU A 696 -19.84 6.16 0.99
N VAL A 697 -19.15 5.06 0.68
CA VAL A 697 -18.20 4.42 1.61
C VAL A 697 -17.06 5.37 2.00
N LEU A 698 -16.52 6.15 1.05
CA LEU A 698 -15.50 7.16 1.37
C LEU A 698 -16.04 8.27 2.28
N LYS A 699 -17.29 8.71 2.08
CA LYS A 699 -17.94 9.68 2.97
C LYS A 699 -18.07 9.12 4.38
N GLU A 700 -18.51 7.87 4.55
CA GLU A 700 -18.62 7.22 5.87
C GLU A 700 -17.25 7.10 6.57
N GLU A 701 -16.20 6.70 5.84
CA GLU A 701 -14.82 6.65 6.37
C GLU A 701 -14.35 8.03 6.87
N LEU A 702 -14.62 9.10 6.10
CA LEU A 702 -14.30 10.47 6.48
C LEU A 702 -15.14 10.98 7.66
N GLU A 703 -16.41 10.62 7.76
CA GLU A 703 -17.26 10.94 8.91
C GLU A 703 -16.79 10.23 10.19
N GLY A 704 -16.11 9.08 10.08
CA GLY A 704 -15.39 8.45 11.19
C GLY A 704 -14.23 9.29 11.75
N ILE A 705 -13.63 10.17 10.94
CA ILE A 705 -12.49 11.03 11.29
C ILE A 705 -12.95 12.43 11.69
N TYR A 706 -13.75 13.07 10.83
CA TYR A 706 -14.18 14.46 10.96
C TYR A 706 -15.55 14.61 11.63
N GLY A 707 -16.25 13.52 11.94
CA GLY A 707 -17.66 13.50 12.32
C GLY A 707 -18.58 13.87 11.14
N GLN A 708 -19.89 13.63 11.26
CA GLN A 708 -20.93 14.04 10.28
C GLN A 708 -20.68 15.45 9.70
N PHE A 709 -20.72 15.60 8.37
CA PHE A 709 -20.49 16.87 7.64
C PHE A 709 -21.29 16.99 6.34
#